data_AF-A0AAU7AZH3-F1
#
_entry.id   AF-A0AAU7AZH3-F1
#
_cell.length_a   1.000
_cell.length_b   1.000
_cell.length_c   1.000
_cell.angle_alpha   90.00
_cell.angle_beta   90.00
_cell.angle_gamma   90.00
#
_symmetry.space_group_name_H-M   'P 1'
#
loop_
_entity.id
_entity.type
_entity.pdbx_description
1 polymer ?
#
loop_
_entity_poly.entity_id
_entity_poly.type
_entity_poly.pdbx_seq_one_letter_code
_entity_poly.pdbx_strand_id
1 'polypeptide(L)'
;MEGRPGARAAGLLATAVLMWALVAAGTAAPAGAAAKDVRVFALGPKFGLDWVDNPAHFRDKLFALADARRRTPDAPGVQRAAGDVASHLRGPADPADPVRTARDLVTLPEDLGLLAAFTGSRGRLARSAPDLPTAILALIGTYGTVAAHYASRFPALLQRPFPPTRLLAVSLTDTFVRTGVETFAQLADDLDAYLVAGVTLVQDWRVVCTSRATYRPPPGAGPCAAESPALVAQLRDPDEPGRTYAYEATTPKPSTMALVFDPDGKLVAKTVKAYLTPVELPGQLDLVPGEVSGVVPVDTPVGRLGIVTSKDAWMPDVTAKLDQQGAEILVQPEFFVNDTVRRGAAWAPDNIKGSGFSDVLRHPSIKALVLPQLTGNVFDFSADSQLAIAVKPGLRRGTPGGALVGQPAAPGLSAVGRWAVPDVAQAGESIAARRARLGAAGEAMLPTGPTACPDPLVAGPCRGGQVEDVVFADVPIGATPRYRRTQPRRRAAAPFGTARPIAPSREPQRNLSLASRGDVVVAAFEQAGRVLVARSRDRGLHWERPVRVSAAGPGPQWWPSATIAGDGTVWVAWQDGRRVRVVRSAAGAAGAAGLRAVLRFGTPRTAPAVGEARQWRPSVAATGPGTAYLAWVDERARLTGDDLPQAAVLGARVTPDGIGAAVRLDRRDAVAPLAATLDHAWAPDVAARGSRVLVTWVDFREYQWTVAARESADGGATFGAERRVDDTPDGTEAIADTPRAAITPAGRPLVAYTDWLLDATSAAAPSRLYDTKLAGLGPRSAQADDHGAGHVSTFAPSLAAAGGGSALVAWQDAAAGPARIRLARLRPPASPDGAAGAPAAGEGPVVRGRTLRVDDAGRAGAGRARPRVVIAGPRAVVAWEDERDGPSQVYAAGVVARRIP
;
A
#
# COMPACT_ATOMS: atom_id res chain seq x y z
N MET A 1 -47.44 43.70 1.18
CA MET A 1 -48.71 43.18 1.73
C MET A 1 -48.52 41.70 2.05
N GLU A 2 -49.12 41.29 3.15
CA GLU A 2 -49.07 39.98 3.81
C GLU A 2 -49.38 38.80 2.86
N GLY A 3 -49.05 37.53 3.12
CA GLY A 3 -48.44 36.86 4.27
C GLY A 3 -48.84 35.37 4.28
N ARG A 4 -47.84 34.46 4.42
CA ARG A 4 -47.87 33.10 5.05
C ARG A 4 -48.92 32.03 4.58
N PRO A 5 -48.86 30.75 5.01
CA PRO A 5 -47.88 29.72 4.60
C PRO A 5 -48.51 28.32 4.29
N GLY A 6 -47.79 27.41 3.62
CA GLY A 6 -48.18 25.99 3.56
C GLY A 6 -47.22 25.09 2.77
N ALA A 7 -46.97 23.89 3.29
CA ALA A 7 -46.24 22.75 2.69
C ALA A 7 -44.69 22.71 2.81
N ARG A 8 -44.18 22.41 4.02
CA ARG A 8 -42.89 21.75 4.24
C ARG A 8 -43.03 20.67 5.31
N ALA A 9 -43.53 19.50 4.93
CA ALA A 9 -43.54 18.32 5.82
C ALA A 9 -43.29 16.96 5.12
N ALA A 10 -43.30 16.89 3.78
CA ALA A 10 -43.12 15.62 3.06
C ALA A 10 -41.68 15.36 2.53
N GLY A 11 -40.80 16.36 2.53
CA GLY A 11 -39.46 16.28 1.91
C GLY A 11 -38.31 15.83 2.81
N LEU A 12 -38.54 15.60 4.11
CA LEU A 12 -37.48 15.31 5.10
C LEU A 12 -37.40 13.83 5.52
N LEU A 13 -38.38 13.00 5.19
CA LEU A 13 -38.35 11.56 5.49
C LEU A 13 -37.68 10.73 4.38
N ALA A 14 -37.70 11.18 3.11
CA ALA A 14 -37.09 10.43 2.00
C ALA A 14 -35.56 10.51 1.99
N THR A 15 -34.97 11.63 2.44
CA THR A 15 -33.51 11.81 2.55
C THR A 15 -32.89 11.15 3.79
N ALA A 16 -33.66 10.94 4.85
CA ALA A 16 -33.21 10.22 6.05
C ALA A 16 -33.14 8.70 5.82
N VAL A 17 -34.04 8.13 5.01
CA VAL A 17 -34.05 6.68 4.70
C VAL A 17 -32.93 6.30 3.72
N LEU A 18 -32.56 7.18 2.78
CA LEU A 18 -31.42 6.93 1.87
C LEU A 18 -30.06 6.99 2.59
N MET A 19 -29.90 7.86 3.60
CA MET A 19 -28.68 7.90 4.42
C MET A 19 -28.57 6.72 5.41
N TRP A 20 -29.68 6.14 5.85
CA TRP A 20 -29.66 4.93 6.67
C TRP A 20 -29.32 3.66 5.87
N ALA A 21 -29.67 3.59 4.58
CA ALA A 21 -29.25 2.50 3.70
C ALA A 21 -27.74 2.51 3.41
N LEU A 22 -27.11 3.69 3.31
CA LEU A 22 -25.66 3.84 3.14
C LEU A 22 -24.85 3.59 4.43
N VAL A 23 -25.44 3.78 5.62
CA VAL A 23 -24.80 3.45 6.91
C VAL A 23 -24.98 1.97 7.28
N ALA A 24 -26.07 1.33 6.85
CA ALA A 24 -26.30 -0.10 7.08
C ALA A 24 -25.49 -1.02 6.15
N ALA A 25 -25.10 -0.56 4.95
CA ALA A 25 -24.23 -1.31 4.04
C ALA A 25 -22.78 -1.47 4.54
N GLY A 26 -22.37 -0.72 5.57
CA GLY A 26 -21.02 -0.77 6.13
C GLY A 26 -20.84 -1.63 7.39
N THR A 27 -21.86 -2.36 7.86
CA THR A 27 -21.81 -3.07 9.16
C THR A 27 -22.27 -4.53 9.17
N ALA A 28 -22.73 -5.07 8.05
CA ALA A 28 -22.75 -6.52 7.89
C ALA A 28 -21.34 -6.95 7.46
N ALA A 29 -20.66 -7.77 8.27
CA ALA A 29 -19.64 -8.65 7.71
C ALA A 29 -20.29 -9.34 6.50
N PRO A 30 -19.69 -9.32 5.30
CA PRO A 30 -20.29 -9.96 4.14
C PRO A 30 -20.64 -11.39 4.56
N ALA A 31 -21.90 -11.78 4.38
CA ALA A 31 -22.33 -13.16 4.57
C ALA A 31 -21.32 -14.02 3.81
N GLY A 32 -20.57 -14.86 4.55
CA GLY A 32 -19.33 -15.44 4.07
C GLY A 32 -19.50 -16.03 2.68
N ALA A 33 -18.95 -15.35 1.67
CA ALA A 33 -18.87 -15.91 0.34
C ALA A 33 -18.15 -17.26 0.47
N ALA A 34 -18.67 -18.31 -0.15
CA ALA A 34 -17.98 -19.58 -0.17
C ALA A 34 -16.59 -19.34 -0.77
N ALA A 35 -15.56 -19.93 -0.15
CA ALA A 35 -14.20 -19.91 -0.69
C ALA A 35 -14.26 -20.29 -2.17
N LYS A 36 -13.73 -19.43 -3.05
CA LYS A 36 -13.73 -19.67 -4.48
C LYS A 36 -12.39 -19.36 -5.11
N ASP A 37 -12.13 -20.06 -6.20
CA ASP A 37 -10.95 -19.86 -7.03
C ASP A 37 -11.31 -18.85 -8.13
N VAL A 38 -10.68 -17.69 -8.07
CA VAL A 38 -10.74 -16.66 -9.12
C VAL A 38 -9.51 -16.80 -9.99
N ARG A 39 -9.69 -16.78 -11.30
CA ARG A 39 -8.57 -16.69 -12.23
C ARG A 39 -8.24 -15.22 -12.47
N VAL A 40 -6.99 -14.87 -12.21
CA VAL A 40 -6.49 -13.51 -12.40
C VAL A 40 -5.52 -13.47 -13.56
N PHE A 41 -5.59 -12.42 -14.38
CA PHE A 41 -4.75 -12.20 -15.54
C PHE A 41 -3.99 -10.89 -15.39
N ALA A 42 -2.67 -10.93 -15.63
CA ALA A 42 -1.84 -9.75 -15.79
C ALA A 42 -1.46 -9.64 -17.28
N LEU A 43 -1.89 -8.56 -17.93
CA LEU A 43 -1.57 -8.27 -19.32
C LEU A 43 -0.43 -7.26 -19.37
N GLY A 44 0.47 -7.46 -20.32
CA GLY A 44 1.56 -6.52 -20.59
C GLY A 44 1.69 -6.26 -22.07
N PRO A 45 0.88 -5.36 -22.65
CA PRO A 45 1.11 -4.88 -24.01
C PRO A 45 2.48 -4.22 -24.12
N LYS A 46 3.13 -4.38 -25.27
CA LYS A 46 4.34 -3.61 -25.60
C LYS A 46 3.92 -2.29 -26.23
N PHE A 47 4.30 -1.20 -25.60
CA PHE A 47 4.11 0.13 -26.10
C PHE A 47 4.94 0.38 -27.36
N GLY A 48 4.27 1.00 -28.34
CA GLY A 48 4.83 1.47 -29.60
C GLY A 48 3.86 2.46 -30.23
N LEU A 49 4.39 3.34 -31.09
CA LEU A 49 3.58 4.34 -31.80
C LEU A 49 2.77 3.73 -32.97
N ASP A 50 3.04 2.48 -33.33
CA ASP A 50 2.47 1.75 -34.47
C ASP A 50 1.00 1.35 -34.28
N TRP A 51 0.54 1.22 -33.03
CA TRP A 51 -0.83 0.83 -32.71
C TRP A 51 -1.67 1.96 -32.13
N VAL A 52 -1.16 3.19 -32.15
CA VAL A 52 -1.88 4.42 -31.74
C VAL A 52 -2.14 5.34 -32.92
N ASP A 53 -2.24 4.80 -34.14
CA ASP A 53 -2.54 5.62 -35.33
C ASP A 53 -3.95 6.20 -35.30
N ASN A 54 -4.91 5.39 -34.90
CA ASN A 54 -6.30 5.75 -34.71
C ASN A 54 -6.91 4.92 -33.56
N PRO A 55 -8.10 5.27 -33.06
CA PRO A 55 -8.70 4.54 -31.94
C PRO A 55 -9.05 3.08 -32.24
N ALA A 56 -9.30 2.71 -33.50
CA ALA A 56 -9.54 1.31 -33.87
C ALA A 56 -8.26 0.48 -33.74
N HIS A 57 -7.09 0.97 -34.17
CA HIS A 57 -5.82 0.27 -33.95
C HIS A 57 -5.53 0.07 -32.46
N PHE A 58 -5.78 1.09 -31.63
CA PHE A 58 -5.61 0.98 -30.18
C PHE A 58 -6.45 -0.15 -29.61
N ARG A 59 -7.73 -0.18 -29.99
CA ARG A 59 -8.66 -1.26 -29.65
C ARG A 59 -8.14 -2.61 -30.15
N ASP A 60 -7.88 -2.74 -31.44
CA ASP A 60 -7.55 -4.00 -32.07
C ASP A 60 -6.26 -4.62 -31.51
N LYS A 61 -5.27 -3.79 -31.13
CA LYS A 61 -4.07 -4.25 -30.40
C LYS A 61 -4.42 -4.95 -29.09
N LEU A 62 -5.23 -4.30 -28.24
CA LEU A 62 -5.59 -4.85 -26.94
C LEU A 62 -6.47 -6.10 -27.06
N PHE A 63 -7.39 -6.10 -28.03
CA PHE A 63 -8.24 -7.25 -28.32
C PHE A 63 -7.46 -8.43 -28.92
N ALA A 64 -6.45 -8.20 -29.75
CA ALA A 64 -5.57 -9.24 -30.28
C ALA A 64 -4.60 -9.81 -29.23
N LEU A 65 -4.24 -9.00 -28.22
CA LEU A 65 -3.48 -9.48 -27.06
C LEU A 65 -4.35 -10.32 -26.13
N ALA A 66 -5.60 -9.89 -25.90
CA ALA A 66 -6.55 -10.61 -25.05
C ALA A 66 -7.13 -11.87 -25.70
N ASP A 67 -7.26 -11.91 -27.02
CA ASP A 67 -7.81 -13.05 -27.76
C ASP A 67 -6.93 -13.36 -28.99
N ALA A 68 -6.21 -14.48 -28.92
CA ALA A 68 -5.33 -14.91 -30.00
C ALA A 68 -6.05 -15.14 -31.34
N ARG A 69 -7.37 -15.39 -31.33
CA ARG A 69 -8.19 -15.56 -32.54
C ARG A 69 -8.36 -14.25 -33.32
N ARG A 70 -8.12 -13.10 -32.68
CA ARG A 70 -8.20 -11.75 -33.28
C ARG A 70 -6.87 -11.26 -33.85
N ARG A 71 -5.80 -12.06 -33.82
CA ARG A 71 -4.49 -11.74 -34.41
C ARG A 71 -4.55 -11.88 -35.93
N THR A 72 -5.01 -10.84 -36.61
CA THR A 72 -5.08 -10.77 -38.09
C THR A 72 -3.94 -9.92 -38.65
N PRO A 73 -3.61 -10.04 -39.95
CA PRO A 73 -2.64 -9.15 -40.60
C PRO A 73 -3.03 -7.67 -40.59
N ASP A 74 -4.32 -7.37 -40.48
CA ASP A 74 -4.87 -6.00 -40.48
C ASP A 74 -4.88 -5.36 -39.08
N ALA A 75 -4.77 -6.15 -38.02
CA ALA A 75 -4.65 -5.65 -36.65
C ALA A 75 -3.17 -5.37 -36.30
N PRO A 76 -2.88 -4.45 -35.37
CA PRO A 76 -1.52 -4.25 -34.93
C PRO A 76 -0.92 -5.52 -34.34
N GLY A 77 0.32 -5.82 -34.73
CA GLY A 77 0.93 -7.12 -34.47
C GLY A 77 1.12 -7.41 -32.98
N VAL A 78 0.94 -8.67 -32.59
CA VAL A 78 1.24 -9.20 -31.26
C VAL A 78 2.37 -10.21 -31.38
N GLN A 79 3.37 -10.15 -30.50
CA GLN A 79 4.48 -11.09 -30.47
C GLN A 79 3.96 -12.53 -30.43
N ARG A 80 4.45 -13.39 -31.34
CA ARG A 80 3.91 -14.75 -31.54
C ARG A 80 3.89 -15.61 -30.28
N ALA A 81 4.85 -15.39 -29.39
CA ALA A 81 4.98 -16.17 -28.16
C ALA A 81 4.15 -15.61 -26.99
N ALA A 82 3.47 -14.47 -27.16
CA ALA A 82 2.57 -13.91 -26.15
C ALA A 82 1.36 -14.82 -25.94
N GLY A 83 1.04 -15.08 -24.66
CA GLY A 83 -0.21 -15.73 -24.26
C GLY A 83 -1.44 -14.89 -24.61
N ASP A 84 -2.63 -15.39 -24.26
CA ASP A 84 -3.90 -14.66 -24.39
C ASP A 84 -4.80 -14.93 -23.18
N VAL A 85 -5.87 -14.15 -23.04
CA VAL A 85 -6.86 -14.30 -21.96
C VAL A 85 -7.93 -15.30 -22.34
N ALA A 86 -8.49 -15.16 -23.54
CA ALA A 86 -9.68 -15.88 -24.00
C ALA A 86 -9.54 -17.40 -23.95
N SER A 87 -8.37 -17.95 -24.26
CA SER A 87 -8.08 -19.39 -24.22
C SER A 87 -7.96 -19.97 -22.79
N HIS A 88 -7.97 -19.11 -21.78
CA HIS A 88 -7.74 -19.46 -20.38
C HIS A 88 -8.86 -18.99 -19.44
N LEU A 89 -9.89 -18.31 -19.94
CA LEU A 89 -11.05 -17.90 -19.14
C LEU A 89 -11.73 -19.11 -18.48
N ARG A 90 -12.22 -18.90 -17.24
CA ARG A 90 -13.16 -19.83 -16.61
C ARG A 90 -14.60 -19.54 -17.03
N GLY A 91 -14.89 -18.29 -17.41
CA GLY A 91 -16.23 -17.77 -17.63
C GLY A 91 -17.01 -17.62 -16.33
N PRO A 92 -18.11 -16.87 -16.33
CA PRO A 92 -19.01 -16.79 -15.18
C PRO A 92 -19.60 -18.17 -14.82
N ALA A 93 -19.97 -18.38 -13.56
CA ALA A 93 -20.62 -19.62 -13.16
C ALA A 93 -22.03 -19.76 -13.75
N ASP A 94 -22.71 -18.62 -14.00
CA ASP A 94 -23.96 -18.50 -14.74
C ASP A 94 -23.80 -17.43 -15.83
N PRO A 95 -23.73 -17.81 -17.12
CA PRO A 95 -23.64 -16.85 -18.23
C PRO A 95 -24.82 -15.88 -18.34
N ALA A 96 -25.96 -16.15 -17.70
CA ALA A 96 -27.08 -15.21 -17.65
C ALA A 96 -26.92 -14.12 -16.57
N ASP A 97 -25.96 -14.26 -15.67
CA ASP A 97 -25.61 -13.31 -14.62
C ASP A 97 -24.08 -13.21 -14.48
N PRO A 98 -23.39 -12.69 -15.53
CA PRO A 98 -21.94 -12.68 -15.58
C PRO A 98 -21.35 -11.82 -14.47
N VAL A 99 -22.00 -10.69 -14.15
CA VAL A 99 -21.58 -9.77 -13.08
C VAL A 99 -21.52 -10.47 -11.73
N ARG A 100 -22.61 -11.06 -11.22
CA ARG A 100 -22.59 -11.62 -9.85
C ARG A 100 -21.86 -12.94 -9.75
N THR A 101 -21.77 -13.68 -10.85
CA THR A 101 -21.18 -15.03 -10.86
C THR A 101 -19.78 -15.09 -11.46
N ALA A 102 -19.18 -13.93 -11.73
CA ALA A 102 -17.83 -13.79 -12.27
C ALA A 102 -16.77 -14.62 -11.52
N ARG A 103 -15.85 -15.17 -12.29
CA ARG A 103 -14.70 -15.97 -11.82
C ARG A 103 -13.36 -15.49 -12.39
N ASP A 104 -13.36 -14.47 -13.23
CA ASP A 104 -12.19 -13.98 -13.95
C ASP A 104 -11.96 -12.48 -13.69
N LEU A 105 -10.71 -12.12 -13.38
CA LEU A 105 -10.23 -10.75 -13.19
C LEU A 105 -9.10 -10.46 -14.18
N VAL A 106 -9.33 -9.52 -15.10
CA VAL A 106 -8.37 -9.07 -16.09
C VAL A 106 -7.76 -7.75 -15.64
N THR A 107 -6.44 -7.63 -15.67
CA THR A 107 -5.76 -6.41 -15.24
C THR A 107 -4.81 -5.91 -16.32
N LEU A 108 -4.85 -4.61 -16.56
CA LEU A 108 -4.07 -3.89 -17.56
C LEU A 108 -3.15 -2.86 -16.87
N PRO A 109 -2.02 -2.50 -17.50
CA PRO A 109 -1.04 -1.56 -16.95
C PRO A 109 -1.58 -0.15 -16.66
N GLU A 110 -0.74 0.62 -15.97
CA GLU A 110 -0.88 2.06 -15.84
C GLU A 110 -0.75 2.79 -17.19
N ASP A 111 -1.31 3.99 -17.30
CA ASP A 111 -1.08 4.93 -18.40
C ASP A 111 -1.39 4.46 -19.82
N LEU A 112 -2.07 3.32 -20.01
CA LEU A 112 -2.57 2.94 -21.33
C LEU A 112 -3.47 4.01 -21.96
N GLY A 113 -4.27 4.70 -21.13
CA GLY A 113 -5.06 5.85 -21.57
C GLY A 113 -4.22 7.03 -22.06
N LEU A 114 -3.01 7.25 -21.51
CA LEU A 114 -2.13 8.34 -21.93
C LEU A 114 -1.72 8.19 -23.40
N LEU A 115 -1.52 6.93 -23.84
CA LEU A 115 -1.12 6.60 -25.21
C LEU A 115 -2.16 7.04 -26.25
N ALA A 116 -3.43 7.13 -25.85
CA ALA A 116 -4.49 7.62 -26.71
C ALA A 116 -4.29 9.08 -27.15
N ALA A 117 -3.45 9.87 -26.45
CA ALA A 117 -3.10 11.22 -26.88
C ALA A 117 -2.51 11.26 -28.30
N PHE A 118 -1.84 10.17 -28.69
CA PHE A 118 -1.21 10.04 -29.99
C PHE A 118 -2.17 9.60 -31.09
N THR A 119 -3.46 9.36 -30.85
CA THR A 119 -4.38 8.86 -31.88
C THR A 119 -4.89 9.94 -32.83
N GLY A 120 -5.25 9.51 -34.05
CA GLY A 120 -5.93 10.32 -35.06
C GLY A 120 -5.05 11.41 -35.68
N SER A 121 -5.69 12.29 -36.44
CA SER A 121 -5.04 13.42 -37.13
C SER A 121 -4.44 14.43 -36.17
N ARG A 122 -5.05 14.63 -34.99
CA ARG A 122 -4.52 15.50 -33.92
C ARG A 122 -3.22 14.97 -33.34
N GLY A 123 -3.05 13.65 -33.22
CA GLY A 123 -1.83 13.03 -32.71
C GLY A 123 -0.71 12.88 -33.74
N ARG A 124 -1.00 13.04 -35.04
CA ARG A 124 -0.06 12.72 -36.14
C ARG A 124 1.29 13.42 -36.03
N LEU A 125 1.30 14.73 -35.76
CA LEU A 125 2.55 15.49 -35.61
C LEU A 125 3.35 15.04 -34.39
N ALA A 126 2.65 14.67 -33.30
CA ALA A 126 3.27 14.18 -32.09
C ALA A 126 3.91 12.79 -32.28
N ARG A 127 3.29 11.90 -33.09
CA ARG A 127 3.87 10.59 -33.44
C ARG A 127 5.16 10.72 -34.26
N SER A 128 5.31 11.78 -35.05
CA SER A 128 6.50 12.06 -35.86
C SER A 128 7.56 12.92 -35.14
N ALA A 129 7.32 13.29 -33.88
CA ALA A 129 8.26 14.12 -33.13
C ALA A 129 9.56 13.35 -32.82
N PRO A 130 10.70 14.05 -32.70
CA PRO A 130 11.97 13.43 -32.35
C PRO A 130 12.08 13.07 -30.86
N ASP A 131 11.30 13.75 -30.00
CA ASP A 131 11.34 13.62 -28.55
C ASP A 131 9.98 13.96 -27.91
N LEU A 132 9.83 13.61 -26.64
CA LEU A 132 8.60 13.83 -25.87
C LEU A 132 8.24 15.32 -25.72
N PRO A 133 9.17 16.25 -25.41
CA PRO A 133 8.84 17.67 -25.35
C PRO A 133 8.26 18.22 -26.67
N THR A 134 8.85 17.85 -27.80
CA THR A 134 8.35 18.25 -29.13
C THR A 134 7.00 17.61 -29.41
N ALA A 135 6.79 16.36 -29.00
CA ALA A 135 5.49 15.69 -29.12
C ALA A 135 4.40 16.42 -28.32
N ILE A 136 4.70 16.83 -27.09
CA ILE A 136 3.78 17.61 -26.23
C ILE A 136 3.45 18.96 -26.88
N LEU A 137 4.44 19.68 -27.41
CA LEU A 137 4.22 20.95 -28.12
C LEU A 137 3.34 20.76 -29.37
N ALA A 138 3.54 19.68 -30.11
CA ALA A 138 2.71 19.34 -31.26
C ALA A 138 1.24 19.10 -30.83
N LEU A 139 1.00 18.37 -29.74
CA LEU A 139 -0.33 18.16 -29.18
C LEU A 139 -0.97 19.47 -28.70
N ILE A 140 -0.21 20.35 -28.03
CA ILE A 140 -0.71 21.68 -27.63
C ILE A 140 -1.23 22.44 -28.86
N GLY A 141 -0.50 22.38 -29.98
CA GLY A 141 -0.92 23.01 -31.24
C GLY A 141 -2.22 22.43 -31.82
N THR A 142 -2.38 21.11 -31.83
CA THR A 142 -3.54 20.46 -32.47
C THR A 142 -4.82 20.50 -31.64
N TYR A 143 -4.73 20.79 -30.34
CA TYR A 143 -5.87 20.90 -29.43
C TYR A 143 -6.29 22.35 -29.11
N GLY A 144 -5.73 23.36 -29.78
CA GLY A 144 -5.96 24.78 -29.45
C GLY A 144 -7.43 25.23 -29.33
N THR A 145 -8.32 24.75 -30.19
CA THR A 145 -9.77 25.09 -30.13
C THR A 145 -10.47 24.49 -28.91
N VAL A 146 -10.11 23.25 -28.54
CA VAL A 146 -10.61 22.56 -27.34
C VAL A 146 -9.99 23.17 -26.08
N ALA A 147 -8.72 23.54 -26.15
CA ALA A 147 -8.02 24.22 -25.05
C ALA A 147 -8.65 25.58 -24.75
N ALA A 148 -9.09 26.35 -25.75
CA ALA A 148 -9.80 27.61 -25.55
C ALA A 148 -11.13 27.41 -24.78
N HIS A 149 -11.87 26.33 -25.09
CA HIS A 149 -13.07 25.95 -24.32
C HIS A 149 -12.74 25.74 -22.84
N TYR A 150 -11.76 24.89 -22.54
CA TYR A 150 -11.43 24.57 -21.16
C TYR A 150 -10.70 25.69 -20.42
N ALA A 151 -9.95 26.54 -21.10
CA ALA A 151 -9.40 27.76 -20.52
C ALA A 151 -10.50 28.72 -20.06
N SER A 152 -11.61 28.83 -20.83
CA SER A 152 -12.76 29.63 -20.42
C SER A 152 -13.51 29.01 -19.23
N ARG A 153 -13.63 27.67 -19.22
CA ARG A 153 -14.34 26.91 -18.19
C ARG A 153 -13.55 26.84 -16.87
N PHE A 154 -12.22 26.75 -16.97
CA PHE A 154 -11.29 26.61 -15.84
C PHE A 154 -10.15 27.64 -15.92
N PRO A 155 -10.42 28.94 -15.70
CA PRO A 155 -9.42 30.01 -15.90
C PRO A 155 -8.15 29.86 -15.05
N ALA A 156 -8.23 29.16 -13.91
CA ALA A 156 -7.08 28.89 -13.06
C ALA A 156 -5.98 28.07 -13.76
N LEU A 157 -6.31 27.32 -14.81
CA LEU A 157 -5.32 26.57 -15.60
C LEU A 157 -4.36 27.50 -16.36
N LEU A 158 -4.77 28.74 -16.66
CA LEU A 158 -3.91 29.74 -17.31
C LEU A 158 -2.81 30.29 -16.39
N GLN A 159 -2.90 30.03 -15.08
CA GLN A 159 -1.93 30.47 -14.08
C GLN A 159 -0.90 29.36 -13.75
N ARG A 160 -0.95 28.21 -14.43
CA ARG A 160 0.01 27.12 -14.28
C ARG A 160 1.30 27.43 -15.07
N PRO A 161 2.47 26.88 -14.69
CA PRO A 161 3.71 27.05 -15.44
C PRO A 161 3.61 26.55 -16.89
N PHE A 162 4.45 27.11 -17.78
CA PHE A 162 4.60 26.62 -19.15
C PHE A 162 5.56 25.41 -19.21
N PRO A 163 5.34 24.41 -20.10
CA PRO A 163 4.20 24.26 -21.03
C PRO A 163 2.87 23.97 -20.32
N PRO A 164 1.70 24.37 -20.88
CA PRO A 164 0.39 24.23 -20.26
C PRO A 164 -0.14 22.78 -20.31
N THR A 165 0.65 21.83 -19.79
CA THR A 165 0.38 20.38 -19.87
C THR A 165 -0.90 19.98 -19.15
N ARG A 166 -1.22 20.59 -18.01
CA ARG A 166 -2.51 20.36 -17.34
C ARG A 166 -3.72 20.78 -18.20
N LEU A 167 -3.62 21.90 -18.93
CA LEU A 167 -4.68 22.31 -19.85
C LEU A 167 -4.78 21.37 -21.06
N LEU A 168 -3.65 20.90 -21.59
CA LEU A 168 -3.63 19.88 -22.64
C LEU A 168 -4.31 18.59 -22.15
N ALA A 169 -3.96 18.09 -20.96
CA ALA A 169 -4.53 16.86 -20.39
C ALA A 169 -6.06 16.97 -20.20
N VAL A 170 -6.58 18.13 -19.79
CA VAL A 170 -8.04 18.38 -19.75
C VAL A 170 -8.64 18.43 -21.16
N SER A 171 -7.93 19.02 -22.12
CA SER A 171 -8.38 19.12 -23.52
C SER A 171 -8.45 17.78 -24.23
N LEU A 172 -7.66 16.80 -23.78
CA LEU A 172 -7.62 15.43 -24.29
C LEU A 172 -8.80 14.56 -23.81
N THR A 173 -9.72 15.08 -22.98
CA THR A 173 -10.79 14.28 -22.35
C THR A 173 -11.60 13.44 -23.35
N ASP A 174 -12.07 14.01 -24.46
CA ASP A 174 -12.85 13.26 -25.46
C ASP A 174 -12.02 12.12 -26.08
N THR A 175 -10.77 12.41 -26.44
CA THR A 175 -9.82 11.43 -27.00
C THR A 175 -9.53 10.31 -26.01
N PHE A 176 -9.22 10.64 -24.75
CA PHE A 176 -8.89 9.66 -23.72
C PHE A 176 -10.07 8.76 -23.38
N VAL A 177 -11.27 9.31 -23.22
CA VAL A 177 -12.46 8.52 -22.88
C VAL A 177 -12.86 7.65 -24.07
N ARG A 178 -12.93 8.21 -25.29
CA ARG A 178 -13.31 7.43 -26.49
C ARG A 178 -12.33 6.29 -26.76
N THR A 179 -11.03 6.56 -26.78
CA THR A 179 -10.04 5.55 -27.15
C THR A 179 -9.79 4.56 -26.02
N GLY A 180 -9.65 5.03 -24.78
CA GLY A 180 -9.35 4.18 -23.63
C GLY A 180 -10.60 3.54 -23.02
N VAL A 181 -11.48 4.37 -22.44
CA VAL A 181 -12.61 3.91 -21.63
C VAL A 181 -13.59 3.05 -22.43
N GLU A 182 -13.96 3.44 -23.65
CA GLU A 182 -14.87 2.61 -24.48
C GLU A 182 -14.23 1.27 -24.86
N THR A 183 -12.92 1.27 -25.17
CA THR A 183 -12.17 0.04 -25.46
C THR A 183 -12.13 -0.91 -24.27
N PHE A 184 -11.84 -0.40 -23.07
CA PHE A 184 -11.78 -1.22 -21.86
C PHE A 184 -13.15 -1.76 -21.44
N ALA A 185 -14.19 -0.93 -21.59
CA ALA A 185 -15.57 -1.35 -21.36
C ALA A 185 -15.99 -2.49 -22.29
N GLN A 186 -15.75 -2.34 -23.61
CA GLN A 186 -16.04 -3.40 -24.56
C GLN A 186 -15.19 -4.66 -24.30
N LEU A 187 -13.94 -4.49 -23.86
CA LEU A 187 -13.08 -5.64 -23.56
C LEU A 187 -13.57 -6.43 -22.34
N ALA A 188 -14.09 -5.74 -21.32
CA ALA A 188 -14.69 -6.39 -20.16
C ALA A 188 -15.96 -7.18 -20.52
N ASP A 189 -16.81 -6.57 -21.35
CA ASP A 189 -18.04 -7.15 -21.91
C ASP A 189 -17.74 -8.38 -22.78
N ASP A 190 -16.86 -8.27 -23.77
CA ASP A 190 -16.49 -9.37 -24.67
C ASP A 190 -15.85 -10.58 -23.95
N LEU A 191 -15.26 -10.36 -22.77
CA LEU A 191 -14.61 -11.40 -21.97
C LEU A 191 -15.47 -11.95 -20.82
N ASP A 192 -16.65 -11.37 -20.55
CA ASP A 192 -17.46 -11.65 -19.36
C ASP A 192 -16.63 -11.60 -18.05
N ALA A 193 -15.73 -10.61 -17.94
CA ALA A 193 -14.74 -10.55 -16.87
C ALA A 193 -14.70 -9.17 -16.19
N TYR A 194 -14.43 -9.16 -14.89
CA TYR A 194 -14.06 -7.91 -14.22
C TYR A 194 -12.73 -7.43 -14.79
N LEU A 195 -12.64 -6.14 -15.12
CA LEU A 195 -11.45 -5.56 -15.73
C LEU A 195 -10.97 -4.35 -14.94
N VAL A 196 -9.67 -4.31 -14.62
CA VAL A 196 -8.99 -3.15 -14.04
C VAL A 196 -8.02 -2.60 -15.06
N ALA A 197 -8.20 -1.33 -15.46
CA ALA A 197 -7.32 -0.66 -16.41
C ALA A 197 -6.81 0.67 -15.87
N GLY A 198 -5.50 0.89 -15.99
CA GLY A 198 -4.87 2.17 -15.69
C GLY A 198 -5.03 3.18 -16.82
N VAL A 199 -5.23 4.44 -16.45
CA VAL A 199 -5.46 5.55 -17.36
C VAL A 199 -4.93 6.85 -16.78
N THR A 200 -4.52 7.76 -17.66
CA THR A 200 -4.32 9.18 -17.31
C THR A 200 -5.38 10.00 -18.03
N LEU A 201 -6.35 10.55 -17.28
CA LEU A 201 -7.36 11.48 -17.78
C LEU A 201 -7.99 12.28 -16.62
N VAL A 202 -8.93 13.18 -16.94
CA VAL A 202 -9.71 13.91 -15.93
C VAL A 202 -10.47 12.97 -15.01
N GLN A 203 -10.44 13.25 -13.70
CA GLN A 203 -11.13 12.45 -12.68
C GLN A 203 -12.63 12.31 -12.98
N ASP A 204 -13.26 13.38 -13.49
CA ASP A 204 -14.69 13.41 -13.81
C ASP A 204 -14.98 14.02 -15.18
N TRP A 205 -15.90 13.37 -15.90
CA TRP A 205 -16.37 13.78 -17.21
C TRP A 205 -17.86 13.45 -17.37
N ARG A 206 -18.48 14.01 -18.39
CA ARG A 206 -19.87 13.72 -18.76
C ARG A 206 -20.03 13.56 -20.27
N VAL A 207 -21.07 12.83 -20.67
CA VAL A 207 -21.48 12.74 -22.07
C VAL A 207 -22.28 13.97 -22.47
N VAL A 208 -21.90 14.57 -23.60
CA VAL A 208 -22.68 15.56 -24.33
C VAL A 208 -23.13 14.91 -25.65
N CYS A 209 -24.39 15.06 -26.03
CA CYS A 209 -24.93 14.51 -27.28
C CYS A 209 -25.60 15.59 -28.14
N THR A 210 -25.79 15.30 -29.43
CA THR A 210 -26.53 16.17 -30.35
C THR A 210 -28.04 16.11 -30.10
N SER A 211 -28.57 14.94 -29.72
CA SER A 211 -29.98 14.71 -29.40
C SER A 211 -30.13 13.54 -28.44
N ARG A 212 -30.80 13.74 -27.31
CA ARG A 212 -31.12 12.68 -26.35
C ARG A 212 -32.05 11.62 -26.93
N ALA A 213 -32.91 12.00 -27.88
CA ALA A 213 -33.86 11.08 -28.51
C ALA A 213 -33.15 10.02 -29.37
N THR A 214 -32.08 10.40 -30.05
CA THR A 214 -31.33 9.52 -30.96
C THR A 214 -30.04 8.98 -30.36
N TYR A 215 -29.62 9.49 -29.20
CA TYR A 215 -28.41 9.03 -28.54
C TYR A 215 -28.48 7.54 -28.21
N ARG A 216 -27.42 6.83 -28.55
CA ARG A 216 -27.16 5.45 -28.16
C ARG A 216 -25.80 5.44 -27.48
N PRO A 217 -25.72 5.06 -26.19
CA PRO A 217 -24.46 5.10 -25.48
C PRO A 217 -23.49 4.06 -26.09
N PRO A 218 -22.24 4.45 -26.39
CA PRO A 218 -21.19 3.48 -26.68
C PRO A 218 -20.84 2.69 -25.39
N PRO A 219 -20.04 1.62 -25.51
CA PRO A 219 -19.59 0.82 -24.37
C PRO A 219 -19.00 1.69 -23.26
N GLY A 220 -19.39 1.43 -22.01
CA GLY A 220 -18.90 2.18 -20.83
C GLY A 220 -19.44 3.60 -20.67
N ALA A 221 -20.19 4.14 -21.64
CA ALA A 221 -20.77 5.47 -21.53
C ALA A 221 -22.11 5.47 -20.78
N GLY A 222 -22.31 6.53 -19.99
CA GLY A 222 -23.59 6.82 -19.35
C GLY A 222 -24.60 7.46 -20.30
N PRO A 223 -25.80 7.81 -19.78
CA PRO A 223 -26.78 8.57 -20.55
C PRO A 223 -26.25 9.96 -20.92
N CYS A 224 -26.83 10.55 -21.98
CA CYS A 224 -26.51 11.90 -22.39
C CYS A 224 -26.88 12.93 -21.30
N ALA A 225 -25.87 13.50 -20.65
CA ALA A 225 -26.04 14.45 -19.56
C ALA A 225 -26.43 15.84 -20.08
N ALA A 226 -25.90 16.24 -21.24
CA ALA A 226 -26.19 17.52 -21.87
C ALA A 226 -26.46 17.36 -23.37
N GLU A 227 -27.52 17.98 -23.87
CA GLU A 227 -27.82 18.05 -25.30
C GLU A 227 -27.30 19.37 -25.86
N SER A 228 -26.29 19.32 -26.73
CA SER A 228 -25.71 20.50 -27.38
C SER A 228 -24.94 20.08 -28.63
N PRO A 229 -25.55 20.18 -29.83
CA PRO A 229 -24.86 19.90 -31.08
C PRO A 229 -23.59 20.73 -31.29
N ALA A 230 -23.62 22.01 -30.87
CA ALA A 230 -22.46 22.90 -30.98
C ALA A 230 -21.29 22.42 -30.12
N LEU A 231 -21.56 22.00 -28.87
CA LEU A 231 -20.51 21.51 -27.98
C LEU A 231 -19.97 20.15 -28.45
N VAL A 232 -20.81 19.27 -28.98
CA VAL A 232 -20.36 18.03 -29.63
C VAL A 232 -19.41 18.36 -30.79
N ALA A 233 -19.80 19.27 -31.69
CA ALA A 233 -18.98 19.66 -32.83
C ALA A 233 -17.63 20.28 -32.41
N GLN A 234 -17.60 21.00 -31.28
CA GLN A 234 -16.41 21.63 -30.75
C GLN A 234 -15.44 20.63 -30.10
N LEU A 235 -15.95 19.67 -29.31
CA LEU A 235 -15.11 18.77 -28.52
C LEU A 235 -14.68 17.53 -29.29
N ARG A 236 -15.55 16.99 -30.15
CA ARG A 236 -15.32 15.71 -30.81
C ARG A 236 -14.03 15.70 -31.64
N ASP A 237 -13.48 14.51 -31.79
CA ASP A 237 -12.42 14.22 -32.75
C ASP A 237 -12.83 14.66 -34.18
N PRO A 238 -12.00 15.46 -34.87
CA PRO A 238 -12.26 15.90 -36.25
C PRO A 238 -12.34 14.75 -37.26
N ASP A 239 -11.73 13.59 -36.96
CA ASP A 239 -11.74 12.43 -37.84
C ASP A 239 -13.10 11.71 -37.85
N GLU A 240 -14.02 12.09 -36.95
CA GLU A 240 -15.37 11.54 -36.87
C GLU A 240 -16.47 12.63 -36.94
N PRO A 241 -16.61 13.33 -38.07
CA PRO A 241 -17.61 14.40 -38.22
C PRO A 241 -19.06 13.90 -38.10
N GLY A 242 -19.30 12.58 -38.22
CA GLY A 242 -20.61 11.95 -38.03
C GLY A 242 -20.95 11.59 -36.59
N ARG A 243 -19.98 11.60 -35.66
CA ARG A 243 -20.25 11.20 -34.27
C ARG A 243 -21.16 12.22 -33.59
N THR A 244 -22.22 11.70 -32.97
CA THR A 244 -23.33 12.45 -32.38
C THR A 244 -23.17 12.73 -30.88
N TYR A 245 -22.00 12.46 -30.32
CA TYR A 245 -21.67 12.69 -28.92
C TYR A 245 -20.21 13.07 -28.74
N ALA A 246 -19.87 13.63 -27.59
CA ALA A 246 -18.51 13.89 -27.13
C ALA A 246 -18.42 13.80 -25.60
N TYR A 247 -17.22 13.64 -25.06
CA TYR A 247 -16.99 13.70 -23.62
C TYR A 247 -16.44 15.06 -23.19
N GLU A 248 -17.08 15.67 -22.19
CA GLU A 248 -16.67 16.95 -21.62
C GLU A 248 -16.12 16.73 -20.20
N ALA A 249 -14.93 17.30 -19.92
CA ALA A 249 -14.39 17.35 -18.58
C ALA A 249 -15.27 18.21 -17.66
N THR A 250 -15.61 17.69 -16.50
CA THR A 250 -16.36 18.45 -15.49
C THR A 250 -15.48 19.04 -14.41
N THR A 251 -14.21 18.61 -14.33
CA THR A 251 -13.20 19.12 -13.40
C THR A 251 -11.88 19.43 -14.13
N PRO A 252 -11.03 20.31 -13.57
CA PRO A 252 -9.70 20.59 -14.10
C PRO A 252 -8.63 19.64 -13.54
N LYS A 253 -9.02 18.42 -13.15
CA LYS A 253 -8.17 17.48 -12.39
C LYS A 253 -7.81 16.24 -13.22
N PRO A 254 -6.86 16.33 -14.17
CA PRO A 254 -6.29 15.15 -14.81
C PRO A 254 -5.43 14.37 -13.81
N SER A 255 -5.60 13.06 -13.77
CA SER A 255 -4.90 12.17 -12.84
C SER A 255 -4.63 10.82 -13.49
N THR A 256 -3.57 10.18 -13.02
CA THR A 256 -3.39 8.75 -13.18
C THR A 256 -4.34 8.02 -12.23
N MET A 257 -5.13 7.10 -12.76
CA MET A 257 -6.11 6.34 -11.99
C MET A 257 -6.35 4.97 -12.59
N ALA A 258 -6.87 4.06 -11.79
CA ALA A 258 -7.37 2.78 -12.23
C ALA A 258 -8.90 2.80 -12.31
N LEU A 259 -9.44 2.31 -13.41
CA LEU A 259 -10.86 2.13 -13.65
C LEU A 259 -11.23 0.66 -13.48
N VAL A 260 -12.34 0.39 -12.79
CA VAL A 260 -12.87 -0.97 -12.62
C VAL A 260 -14.15 -1.10 -13.42
N PHE A 261 -14.16 -2.02 -14.37
CA PHE A 261 -15.33 -2.39 -15.15
C PHE A 261 -15.89 -3.73 -14.68
N ASP A 262 -17.20 -3.84 -14.62
CA ASP A 262 -17.87 -5.13 -14.42
C ASP A 262 -17.96 -5.91 -15.76
N PRO A 263 -18.35 -7.20 -15.71
CA PRO A 263 -18.53 -8.03 -16.90
C PRO A 263 -19.53 -7.53 -17.94
N ASP A 264 -20.38 -6.53 -17.66
CA ASP A 264 -21.27 -5.92 -18.66
C ASP A 264 -20.62 -4.66 -19.29
N GLY A 265 -19.32 -4.45 -19.06
CA GLY A 265 -18.58 -3.28 -19.51
C GLY A 265 -18.90 -1.98 -18.76
N LYS A 266 -19.60 -2.03 -17.62
CA LYS A 266 -19.97 -0.83 -16.88
C LYS A 266 -18.85 -0.41 -15.93
N LEU A 267 -18.48 0.87 -15.96
CA LEU A 267 -17.57 1.46 -14.99
C LEU A 267 -18.20 1.50 -13.59
N VAL A 268 -17.67 0.72 -12.65
CA VAL A 268 -18.20 0.57 -11.28
C VAL A 268 -17.34 1.24 -10.21
N ALA A 269 -16.06 1.50 -10.47
CA ALA A 269 -15.18 2.23 -9.55
C ALA A 269 -14.05 2.97 -10.26
N LYS A 270 -13.53 4.02 -9.59
CA LYS A 270 -12.33 4.76 -9.95
C LYS A 270 -11.43 4.84 -8.73
N THR A 271 -10.15 4.52 -8.87
CA THR A 271 -9.14 4.70 -7.82
C THR A 271 -8.04 5.62 -8.32
N VAL A 272 -7.95 6.82 -7.75
CA VAL A 272 -6.97 7.83 -8.15
C VAL A 272 -5.65 7.58 -7.44
N LYS A 273 -4.53 7.60 -8.19
CA LYS A 273 -3.18 7.44 -7.65
C LYS A 273 -2.86 8.54 -6.65
N ALA A 274 -2.43 8.18 -5.43
CA ALA A 274 -2.19 9.15 -4.37
C ALA A 274 -0.77 9.72 -4.40
N TYR A 275 0.23 8.90 -4.76
CA TYR A 275 1.63 9.30 -4.84
C TYR A 275 2.12 9.36 -6.28
N LEU A 276 2.47 10.56 -6.73
CA LEU A 276 2.96 10.80 -8.08
C LEU A 276 4.46 10.57 -8.22
N THR A 277 4.88 10.12 -9.39
CA THR A 277 6.28 10.01 -9.82
C THR A 277 6.80 11.36 -10.35
N PRO A 278 8.12 11.56 -10.53
CA PRO A 278 8.65 12.86 -10.95
C PRO A 278 8.13 13.33 -12.32
N VAL A 279 7.78 12.40 -13.22
CA VAL A 279 7.19 12.70 -14.54
C VAL A 279 5.75 13.20 -14.44
N GLU A 280 5.02 12.79 -13.40
CA GLU A 280 3.62 13.17 -13.19
C GLU A 280 3.47 14.53 -12.49
N LEU A 281 4.51 15.02 -11.82
CA LEU A 281 4.50 16.27 -11.05
C LEU A 281 4.49 17.55 -11.92
N PRO A 282 4.17 18.73 -11.33
CA PRO A 282 4.24 20.01 -12.03
C PRO A 282 5.61 20.26 -12.67
N GLY A 283 5.62 20.79 -13.89
CA GLY A 283 6.81 20.97 -14.73
C GLY A 283 7.01 19.86 -15.78
N GLN A 284 6.28 18.75 -15.65
CA GLN A 284 6.16 17.71 -16.68
C GLN A 284 4.67 17.49 -17.02
N LEU A 285 4.06 16.35 -16.68
CA LEU A 285 2.65 16.08 -17.01
C LEU A 285 1.67 16.93 -16.18
N ASP A 286 2.09 17.47 -15.03
CA ASP A 286 1.27 18.30 -14.14
C ASP A 286 -0.08 17.67 -13.78
N LEU A 287 -0.04 16.41 -13.33
CA LEU A 287 -1.20 15.64 -12.88
C LEU A 287 -1.57 15.96 -11.43
N VAL A 288 -2.82 15.67 -11.08
CA VAL A 288 -3.38 15.90 -9.73
C VAL A 288 -3.35 14.58 -8.96
N PRO A 289 -2.74 14.52 -7.76
CA PRO A 289 -2.81 13.34 -6.92
C PRO A 289 -4.21 13.11 -6.34
N GLY A 290 -4.49 11.87 -5.96
CA GLY A 290 -5.65 11.48 -5.16
C GLY A 290 -5.43 11.72 -3.67
N GLU A 291 -6.51 11.66 -2.90
CA GLU A 291 -6.41 11.64 -1.44
C GLU A 291 -5.93 10.26 -0.96
N VAL A 292 -4.93 10.19 -0.08
CA VAL A 292 -4.51 8.91 0.54
C VAL A 292 -5.68 8.20 1.24
N SER A 293 -6.63 8.96 1.83
CA SER A 293 -7.85 8.38 2.43
C SER A 293 -8.96 8.06 1.42
N GLY A 294 -8.77 8.42 0.15
CA GLY A 294 -9.62 8.04 -0.99
C GLY A 294 -9.26 6.68 -1.60
N VAL A 295 -8.05 6.16 -1.36
CA VAL A 295 -7.67 4.80 -1.76
C VAL A 295 -8.33 3.80 -0.80
N VAL A 296 -9.38 3.13 -1.28
CA VAL A 296 -10.17 2.16 -0.51
C VAL A 296 -10.41 0.90 -1.33
N PRO A 297 -10.62 -0.27 -0.70
CA PRO A 297 -10.88 -1.48 -1.45
C PRO A 297 -12.22 -1.43 -2.21
N VAL A 298 -12.22 -1.96 -3.43
CA VAL A 298 -13.42 -2.13 -4.27
C VAL A 298 -13.99 -3.53 -4.05
N ASP A 299 -15.23 -3.61 -3.58
CA ASP A 299 -15.92 -4.89 -3.37
C ASP A 299 -16.45 -5.41 -4.72
N THR A 300 -15.98 -6.59 -5.13
CA THR A 300 -16.44 -7.27 -6.33
C THR A 300 -16.70 -8.75 -6.04
N PRO A 301 -17.52 -9.44 -6.86
CA PRO A 301 -17.61 -10.88 -6.84
C PRO A 301 -16.25 -11.57 -7.01
N VAL A 302 -15.29 -11.01 -7.75
CA VAL A 302 -13.94 -11.60 -7.93
C VAL A 302 -12.96 -11.25 -6.80
N GLY A 303 -13.48 -10.74 -5.68
CA GLY A 303 -12.73 -10.48 -4.45
C GLY A 303 -12.72 -9.00 -4.10
N ARG A 304 -12.21 -8.69 -2.91
CA ARG A 304 -12.04 -7.31 -2.47
C ARG A 304 -10.71 -6.74 -2.99
N LEU A 305 -10.78 -5.87 -3.98
CA LEU A 305 -9.62 -5.38 -4.72
C LEU A 305 -9.02 -4.14 -4.03
N GLY A 306 -7.75 -4.21 -3.63
CA GLY A 306 -6.96 -3.04 -3.26
C GLY A 306 -6.12 -2.60 -4.46
N ILE A 307 -6.39 -1.41 -4.99
CA ILE A 307 -5.67 -0.93 -6.17
C ILE A 307 -4.57 0.04 -5.73
N VAL A 308 -3.33 -0.30 -6.09
CA VAL A 308 -2.12 0.44 -5.75
C VAL A 308 -1.37 0.76 -7.05
N THR A 309 -1.75 1.85 -7.71
CA THR A 309 -1.19 2.22 -9.01
C THR A 309 0.25 2.69 -8.85
N SER A 310 1.19 1.94 -9.45
CA SER A 310 2.64 2.18 -9.40
C SER A 310 3.12 2.60 -8.00
N LYS A 311 3.58 3.85 -7.84
CA LYS A 311 4.21 4.34 -6.61
C LYS A 311 3.39 4.09 -5.34
N ASP A 312 2.05 4.06 -5.41
CA ASP A 312 1.17 3.71 -4.27
C ASP A 312 1.51 2.34 -3.64
N ALA A 313 2.07 1.40 -4.43
CA ALA A 313 2.43 0.05 -3.98
C ALA A 313 3.65 0.02 -3.03
N TRP A 314 4.35 1.13 -2.85
CA TRP A 314 5.43 1.27 -1.86
C TRP A 314 5.00 2.08 -0.62
N MET A 315 3.78 2.61 -0.59
CA MET A 315 3.37 3.62 0.40
C MET A 315 2.74 2.96 1.64
N PRO A 316 3.42 2.96 2.81
CA PRO A 316 2.98 2.22 4.00
C PRO A 316 1.67 2.73 4.60
N ASP A 317 1.29 3.98 4.32
CA ASP A 317 0.00 4.52 4.74
C ASP A 317 -1.16 4.03 3.87
N VAL A 318 -0.97 3.92 2.56
CA VAL A 318 -1.91 3.31 1.61
C VAL A 318 -2.08 1.82 1.92
N THR A 319 -1.00 1.04 1.93
CA THR A 319 -1.07 -0.42 2.08
C THR A 319 -1.57 -0.85 3.46
N ALA A 320 -1.22 -0.10 4.52
CA ALA A 320 -1.76 -0.35 5.86
C ALA A 320 -3.27 -0.06 5.96
N LYS A 321 -3.79 0.97 5.26
CA LYS A 321 -5.23 1.26 5.20
C LYS A 321 -5.98 0.17 4.43
N LEU A 322 -5.45 -0.27 3.29
CA LEU A 322 -6.03 -1.36 2.49
C LEU A 322 -6.07 -2.68 3.27
N ASP A 323 -4.99 -3.07 3.96
CA ASP A 323 -4.99 -4.27 4.81
C ASP A 323 -5.98 -4.15 5.98
N GLN A 324 -6.07 -2.97 6.61
CA GLN A 324 -7.01 -2.71 7.71
C GLN A 324 -8.46 -2.87 7.27
N GLN A 325 -8.77 -2.41 6.06
CA GLN A 325 -10.07 -2.50 5.44
C GLN A 325 -10.33 -3.89 4.84
N GLY A 326 -9.32 -4.76 4.73
CA GLY A 326 -9.48 -6.15 4.34
C GLY A 326 -9.39 -6.40 2.84
N ALA A 327 -8.58 -5.63 2.11
CA ALA A 327 -8.23 -5.97 0.73
C ALA A 327 -7.66 -7.40 0.63
N GLU A 328 -8.14 -8.17 -0.34
CA GLU A 328 -7.75 -9.56 -0.58
C GLU A 328 -6.80 -9.70 -1.77
N ILE A 329 -7.05 -8.96 -2.85
CA ILE A 329 -6.18 -8.95 -4.05
C ILE A 329 -5.63 -7.54 -4.21
N LEU A 330 -4.30 -7.41 -4.25
CA LEU A 330 -3.67 -6.19 -4.74
C LEU A 330 -3.61 -6.22 -6.26
N VAL A 331 -4.07 -5.15 -6.89
CA VAL A 331 -3.82 -4.89 -8.31
C VAL A 331 -2.87 -3.72 -8.39
N GLN A 332 -1.73 -3.92 -9.04
CA GLN A 332 -0.71 -2.90 -9.25
C GLN A 332 -0.58 -2.64 -10.75
N PRO A 333 -1.44 -1.78 -11.34
CA PRO A 333 -1.18 -1.26 -12.67
C PRO A 333 0.15 -0.53 -12.66
N GLU A 334 1.07 -0.92 -13.53
CA GLU A 334 2.44 -0.40 -13.51
C GLU A 334 2.90 0.03 -14.90
N PHE A 335 3.54 1.20 -14.95
CA PHE A 335 4.40 1.63 -16.04
C PHE A 335 5.73 2.12 -15.46
N PHE A 336 6.67 1.19 -15.25
CA PHE A 336 7.90 1.47 -14.52
C PHE A 336 8.98 2.08 -15.43
N VAL A 337 8.82 3.37 -15.71
CA VAL A 337 9.62 4.12 -16.69
C VAL A 337 11.04 4.38 -16.18
N ASN A 338 12.03 4.09 -17.03
CA ASN A 338 13.45 4.39 -16.89
C ASN A 338 14.17 3.75 -15.69
N ASP A 339 13.47 2.92 -14.92
CA ASP A 339 14.07 1.93 -14.02
C ASP A 339 14.09 0.57 -14.73
N THR A 340 15.10 0.40 -15.58
CA THR A 340 15.26 -0.77 -16.45
C THR A 340 16.41 -1.67 -16.00
N VAL A 341 16.45 -2.91 -16.50
CA VAL A 341 17.57 -3.82 -16.28
C VAL A 341 18.84 -3.27 -16.95
N ARG A 342 19.82 -2.82 -16.16
CA ARG A 342 21.08 -2.25 -16.67
C ARG A 342 22.23 -2.42 -15.69
N ARG A 343 23.46 -2.25 -16.18
CA ARG A 343 24.66 -2.26 -15.33
C ARG A 343 24.80 -0.90 -14.64
N GLY A 344 25.37 -0.89 -13.43
CA GLY A 344 25.74 0.34 -12.72
C GLY A 344 24.58 1.16 -12.15
N ALA A 345 23.38 0.59 -12.06
CA ALA A 345 22.22 1.18 -11.39
C ALA A 345 21.61 0.19 -10.37
N ALA A 346 20.61 0.62 -9.61
CA ALA A 346 19.79 -0.32 -8.86
C ALA A 346 19.16 -1.35 -9.82
N TRP A 347 19.11 -2.62 -9.41
CA TRP A 347 18.57 -3.69 -10.21
C TRP A 347 17.04 -3.60 -10.19
N ALA A 348 16.45 -3.05 -11.25
CA ALA A 348 15.00 -2.77 -11.35
C ALA A 348 14.08 -3.93 -10.87
N PRO A 349 14.35 -5.21 -11.17
CA PRO A 349 13.57 -6.33 -10.62
C PRO A 349 13.54 -6.41 -9.08
N ASP A 350 14.59 -5.96 -8.39
CA ASP A 350 14.62 -5.91 -6.92
C ASP A 350 13.73 -4.78 -6.39
N ASN A 351 13.63 -3.68 -7.15
CA ASN A 351 12.78 -2.53 -6.81
C ASN A 351 11.30 -2.89 -6.89
N ILE A 352 10.89 -3.51 -8.00
CA ILE A 352 9.51 -3.96 -8.18
C ILE A 352 9.15 -5.11 -7.21
N LYS A 353 10.13 -5.87 -6.71
CA LYS A 353 9.87 -6.87 -5.65
C LYS A 353 9.65 -6.22 -4.28
N GLY A 354 10.16 -5.00 -4.09
CA GLY A 354 9.95 -4.16 -2.90
C GLY A 354 8.54 -3.57 -2.76
N SER A 355 7.69 -3.70 -3.79
CA SER A 355 6.31 -3.18 -3.81
C SER A 355 5.27 -4.23 -3.37
N GLY A 356 4.20 -4.43 -4.15
CA GLY A 356 3.07 -5.29 -3.84
C GLY A 356 3.44 -6.75 -3.53
N PHE A 357 4.56 -7.28 -4.05
CA PHE A 357 5.02 -8.62 -3.67
C PHE A 357 5.37 -8.69 -2.19
N SER A 358 6.08 -7.68 -1.69
CA SER A 358 6.43 -7.57 -0.28
C SER A 358 5.18 -7.38 0.58
N ASP A 359 4.15 -6.69 0.07
CA ASP A 359 2.88 -6.52 0.79
C ASP A 359 2.08 -7.82 0.95
N VAL A 360 2.09 -8.69 -0.08
CA VAL A 360 1.49 -10.04 0.02
C VAL A 360 2.14 -10.84 1.17
N LEU A 361 3.44 -10.67 1.39
CA LEU A 361 4.16 -11.32 2.50
C LEU A 361 3.94 -10.62 3.84
N ARG A 362 3.82 -9.29 3.84
CA ARG A 362 3.74 -8.44 5.03
C ARG A 362 2.36 -8.45 5.67
N HIS A 363 1.30 -8.27 4.87
CA HIS A 363 -0.03 -7.91 5.34
C HIS A 363 -0.97 -9.11 5.41
N PRO A 364 -1.58 -9.46 6.57
CA PRO A 364 -2.42 -10.65 6.72
C PRO A 364 -3.59 -10.74 5.73
N SER A 365 -4.30 -9.64 5.50
CA SER A 365 -5.53 -9.62 4.67
C SER A 365 -5.23 -9.92 3.20
N ILE A 366 -4.07 -9.47 2.70
CA ILE A 366 -3.69 -9.55 1.29
C ILE A 366 -3.28 -10.99 0.92
N LYS A 367 -3.98 -11.58 -0.05
CA LYS A 367 -3.86 -12.98 -0.47
C LYS A 367 -3.13 -13.13 -1.80
N ALA A 368 -3.18 -12.14 -2.67
CA ALA A 368 -2.45 -12.14 -3.93
C ALA A 368 -2.11 -10.74 -4.44
N LEU A 369 -1.16 -10.69 -5.37
CA LEU A 369 -0.82 -9.54 -6.21
C LEU A 369 -1.06 -9.92 -7.67
N VAL A 370 -1.64 -9.00 -8.44
CA VAL A 370 -1.66 -9.01 -9.89
C VAL A 370 -0.95 -7.75 -10.39
N LEU A 371 0.17 -7.94 -11.10
CA LEU A 371 1.07 -6.87 -11.56
C LEU A 371 1.12 -6.89 -13.09
N PRO A 372 0.17 -6.24 -13.78
CA PRO A 372 0.31 -5.94 -15.21
C PRO A 372 1.37 -4.85 -15.43
N GLN A 373 2.09 -4.92 -16.55
CA GLN A 373 3.23 -4.03 -16.86
C GLN A 373 3.16 -3.52 -18.29
N LEU A 374 3.27 -2.20 -18.49
CA LEU A 374 3.51 -1.63 -19.81
C LEU A 374 5.01 -1.69 -20.09
N THR A 375 5.41 -2.31 -21.20
CA THR A 375 6.81 -2.42 -21.62
C THR A 375 7.05 -1.69 -22.93
N GLY A 376 8.30 -1.52 -23.37
CA GLY A 376 8.63 -0.93 -24.66
C GLY A 376 9.33 0.42 -24.56
N ASN A 377 9.52 1.05 -25.73
CA ASN A 377 10.20 2.34 -25.87
C ASN A 377 9.30 3.34 -26.58
N VAL A 378 9.23 4.56 -26.07
CA VAL A 378 8.72 5.72 -26.81
C VAL A 378 9.52 6.95 -26.43
N PHE A 379 10.08 7.60 -27.45
CA PHE A 379 11.10 8.62 -27.29
C PHE A 379 12.24 8.12 -26.37
N ASP A 380 12.51 8.84 -25.28
CA ASP A 380 13.50 8.52 -24.26
C ASP A 380 12.93 7.67 -23.10
N PHE A 381 11.64 7.36 -23.10
CA PHE A 381 11.03 6.51 -22.08
C PHE A 381 11.19 5.04 -22.45
N SER A 382 11.68 4.24 -21.50
CA SER A 382 11.85 2.80 -21.65
C SER A 382 11.34 2.07 -20.41
N ALA A 383 10.64 0.95 -20.60
CA ALA A 383 10.21 0.06 -19.52
C ALA A 383 10.38 -1.40 -19.94
N ASP A 384 11.02 -2.22 -19.10
CA ASP A 384 11.30 -3.64 -19.38
C ASP A 384 10.98 -4.58 -18.20
N SER A 385 10.22 -4.09 -17.22
CA SER A 385 9.79 -4.88 -16.06
C SER A 385 8.86 -6.02 -16.45
N GLN A 386 9.06 -7.19 -15.85
CA GLN A 386 8.19 -8.35 -16.08
C GLN A 386 6.88 -8.20 -15.32
N LEU A 387 5.77 -8.47 -16.00
CA LEU A 387 4.47 -8.69 -15.36
C LEU A 387 4.51 -9.97 -14.50
N ALA A 388 3.75 -9.97 -13.41
CA ALA A 388 3.78 -11.07 -12.45
C ALA A 388 2.48 -11.26 -11.66
N ILE A 389 2.28 -12.47 -11.15
CA ILE A 389 1.25 -12.80 -10.17
C ILE A 389 1.91 -13.47 -8.98
N ALA A 390 1.64 -12.95 -7.78
CA ALA A 390 2.08 -13.56 -6.54
C ALA A 390 0.88 -14.03 -5.72
N VAL A 391 0.95 -15.24 -5.17
CA VAL A 391 -0.04 -15.82 -4.27
C VAL A 391 0.62 -16.02 -2.92
N LYS A 392 -0.04 -15.57 -1.85
CA LYS A 392 0.51 -15.65 -0.50
C LYS A 392 0.94 -17.08 -0.17
N PRO A 393 2.21 -17.28 0.22
CA PRO A 393 2.72 -18.60 0.57
C PRO A 393 1.89 -19.27 1.66
N GLY A 394 1.50 -20.53 1.43
CA GLY A 394 0.71 -21.32 2.37
C GLY A 394 -0.80 -21.26 2.17
N LEU A 395 -1.31 -20.43 1.24
CA LEU A 395 -2.72 -20.50 0.82
C LEU A 395 -3.02 -21.76 0.02
N ARG A 396 -2.14 -22.14 -0.91
CA ARG A 396 -2.16 -23.44 -1.59
C ARG A 396 -0.89 -24.22 -1.26
N ARG A 397 -1.02 -25.55 -1.17
CA ARG A 397 0.15 -26.43 -1.05
C ARG A 397 0.86 -26.49 -2.40
N GLY A 398 2.19 -26.43 -2.37
CA GLY A 398 2.99 -26.55 -3.57
C GLY A 398 2.92 -25.36 -4.52
N THR A 399 2.46 -24.19 -4.06
CA THR A 399 2.58 -22.95 -4.85
C THR A 399 4.03 -22.81 -5.33
N PRO A 400 4.27 -22.80 -6.65
CA PRO A 400 5.61 -22.68 -7.19
C PRO A 400 6.29 -21.40 -6.70
N GLY A 401 7.60 -21.45 -6.55
CA GLY A 401 8.42 -20.24 -6.41
C GLY A 401 9.01 -19.90 -7.77
N GLY A 402 8.68 -18.72 -8.30
CA GLY A 402 9.30 -18.14 -9.49
C GLY A 402 10.39 -17.13 -9.13
N ALA A 403 11.00 -16.53 -10.15
CA ALA A 403 11.94 -15.42 -10.01
C ALA A 403 11.66 -14.38 -11.09
N LEU A 404 11.86 -13.10 -10.77
CA LEU A 404 12.07 -12.09 -11.80
C LEU A 404 13.52 -12.20 -12.32
N VAL A 405 13.79 -11.55 -13.44
CA VAL A 405 15.07 -11.58 -14.12
C VAL A 405 16.21 -11.13 -13.21
N GLY A 406 17.28 -11.91 -13.17
CA GLY A 406 18.45 -11.68 -12.34
C GLY A 406 18.22 -11.90 -10.84
N GLN A 407 17.13 -12.56 -10.42
CA GLN A 407 16.83 -12.83 -9.01
C GLN A 407 16.95 -14.33 -8.63
N PRO A 408 17.14 -14.64 -7.34
CA PRO A 408 16.85 -15.96 -6.82
C PRO A 408 15.33 -16.20 -6.74
N ALA A 409 14.92 -17.47 -6.72
CA ALA A 409 13.52 -17.86 -6.58
C ALA A 409 12.90 -17.31 -5.27
N ALA A 410 11.67 -16.83 -5.38
CA ALA A 410 10.91 -16.21 -4.31
C ALA A 410 9.65 -17.03 -3.99
N PRO A 411 9.34 -17.27 -2.70
CA PRO A 411 8.10 -17.96 -2.33
C PRO A 411 6.86 -17.23 -2.80
N GLY A 412 5.91 -17.95 -3.40
CA GLY A 412 4.60 -17.42 -3.76
C GLY A 412 4.56 -16.63 -5.07
N LEU A 413 5.69 -16.34 -5.71
CA LEU A 413 5.70 -15.77 -7.05
C LEU A 413 5.27 -16.85 -8.06
N SER A 414 3.98 -16.86 -8.40
CA SER A 414 3.29 -18.01 -8.98
C SER A 414 3.31 -18.03 -10.51
N ALA A 415 3.30 -16.86 -11.13
CA ALA A 415 3.41 -16.70 -12.58
C ALA A 415 4.22 -15.42 -12.87
N VAL A 416 5.15 -15.50 -13.82
CA VAL A 416 6.02 -14.39 -14.22
C VAL A 416 6.10 -14.40 -15.73
N GLY A 417 5.88 -13.24 -16.35
CA GLY A 417 6.02 -13.08 -17.81
C GLY A 417 7.45 -13.33 -18.27
N ARG A 418 7.64 -13.62 -19.56
CA ARG A 418 9.00 -13.79 -20.11
C ARG A 418 9.78 -12.47 -20.07
N TRP A 419 11.11 -12.58 -20.09
CA TRP A 419 11.99 -11.45 -20.34
C TRP A 419 12.73 -11.64 -21.67
N ALA A 420 13.34 -10.58 -22.19
CA ALA A 420 13.86 -10.53 -23.57
C ALA A 420 14.89 -11.63 -23.90
N VAL A 421 15.60 -12.13 -22.90
CA VAL A 421 16.45 -13.32 -23.02
C VAL A 421 16.20 -14.31 -21.87
N PRO A 422 16.42 -15.62 -22.07
CA PRO A 422 16.33 -16.60 -21.01
C PRO A 422 17.30 -16.31 -19.86
N ASP A 423 16.78 -16.33 -18.63
CA ASP A 423 17.55 -16.14 -17.42
C ASP A 423 17.94 -17.48 -16.77
N VAL A 424 18.77 -18.25 -17.48
CA VAL A 424 19.33 -19.51 -16.98
C VAL A 424 20.65 -19.22 -16.27
N ALA A 425 20.72 -19.58 -14.99
CA ALA A 425 21.97 -19.47 -14.23
C ALA A 425 22.97 -20.53 -14.71
N GLN A 426 24.18 -20.09 -15.08
CA GLN A 426 25.25 -21.01 -15.47
C GLN A 426 25.92 -21.62 -14.23
N ALA A 427 26.46 -22.83 -14.35
CA ALA A 427 27.12 -23.50 -13.23
C ALA A 427 28.31 -22.66 -12.70
N GLY A 428 28.26 -22.29 -11.42
CA GLY A 428 29.29 -21.44 -10.79
C GLY A 428 29.18 -19.94 -11.11
N GLU A 429 28.17 -19.50 -11.88
CA GLU A 429 27.95 -18.08 -12.19
C GLU A 429 27.57 -17.31 -10.92
N SER A 430 28.34 -16.27 -10.60
CA SER A 430 27.98 -15.36 -9.51
C SER A 430 26.77 -14.50 -9.90
N ILE A 431 26.04 -13.98 -8.90
CA ILE A 431 24.93 -13.05 -9.18
C ILE A 431 25.41 -11.81 -9.95
N ALA A 432 26.63 -11.32 -9.65
CA ALA A 432 27.24 -10.21 -10.36
C ALA A 432 27.45 -10.51 -11.85
N ALA A 433 27.99 -11.70 -12.17
CA ALA A 433 28.22 -12.12 -13.56
C ALA A 433 26.89 -12.29 -14.31
N ARG A 434 25.90 -12.93 -13.66
CA ARG A 434 24.54 -13.10 -14.20
C ARG A 434 23.88 -11.76 -14.50
N ARG A 435 23.89 -10.83 -13.54
CA ARG A 435 23.33 -9.47 -13.68
C ARG A 435 24.11 -8.61 -14.67
N ALA A 436 25.43 -8.76 -14.79
CA ALA A 436 26.20 -8.06 -15.81
C ALA A 436 25.81 -8.50 -17.23
N ARG A 437 25.63 -9.82 -17.45
CA ARG A 437 25.18 -10.38 -18.74
C ARG A 437 23.76 -9.93 -19.09
N LEU A 438 22.83 -10.02 -18.14
CA LEU A 438 21.45 -9.58 -18.33
C LEU A 438 21.37 -8.05 -18.49
N GLY A 439 22.16 -7.28 -17.74
CA GLY A 439 22.24 -5.83 -17.85
C GLY A 439 22.73 -5.37 -19.23
N ALA A 440 23.69 -6.07 -19.83
CA ALA A 440 24.10 -5.80 -21.21
C ALA A 440 22.96 -6.06 -22.22
N ALA A 441 22.14 -7.09 -22.00
CA ALA A 441 20.96 -7.33 -22.82
C ALA A 441 19.89 -6.24 -22.64
N GLY A 442 19.67 -5.76 -21.42
CA GLY A 442 18.72 -4.69 -21.13
C GLY A 442 19.15 -3.34 -21.72
N GLU A 443 20.43 -3.00 -21.64
CA GLU A 443 20.99 -1.82 -22.31
C GLU A 443 20.82 -1.85 -23.83
N ALA A 444 20.90 -3.04 -24.45
CA ALA A 444 20.65 -3.18 -25.88
C ALA A 444 19.19 -2.91 -26.27
N MET A 445 18.24 -3.03 -25.34
CA MET A 445 16.82 -2.74 -25.57
C MET A 445 16.47 -1.26 -25.48
N LEU A 446 17.30 -0.43 -24.85
CA LEU A 446 17.06 1.00 -24.67
C LEU A 446 16.93 1.73 -26.02
N PRO A 447 16.28 2.91 -26.07
CA PRO A 447 16.19 3.73 -27.28
C PRO A 447 17.54 4.04 -27.93
N THR A 448 18.62 4.06 -27.15
CA THR A 448 20.01 4.30 -27.57
C THR A 448 20.77 3.03 -27.96
N GLY A 449 20.16 1.85 -27.83
CA GLY A 449 20.77 0.56 -28.09
C GLY A 449 21.33 0.43 -29.52
N PRO A 450 22.51 -0.17 -29.75
CA PRO A 450 23.25 -0.05 -31.01
C PRO A 450 22.60 -0.79 -32.19
N THR A 451 21.75 -1.77 -31.92
CA THR A 451 21.20 -2.67 -32.94
C THR A 451 19.68 -2.62 -32.89
N ALA A 452 19.03 -2.29 -34.02
CA ALA A 452 17.59 -2.39 -34.16
C ALA A 452 17.15 -3.86 -34.20
N CYS A 453 15.95 -4.15 -33.67
CA CYS A 453 15.40 -5.49 -33.82
C CYS A 453 15.13 -5.81 -35.30
N PRO A 454 15.40 -7.05 -35.76
CA PRO A 454 15.10 -7.45 -37.14
C PRO A 454 13.62 -7.33 -37.49
N ASP A 455 12.75 -7.50 -36.50
CA ASP A 455 11.30 -7.41 -36.58
C ASP A 455 10.79 -6.81 -35.25
N PRO A 456 9.92 -5.79 -35.25
CA PRO A 456 9.33 -5.23 -34.03
C PRO A 456 8.53 -6.25 -33.20
N LEU A 457 8.11 -7.38 -33.78
CA LEU A 457 7.39 -8.47 -33.13
C LEU A 457 8.32 -9.57 -32.57
N VAL A 458 9.63 -9.37 -32.62
CA VAL A 458 10.61 -10.28 -32.02
C VAL A 458 11.20 -9.65 -30.76
N ALA A 459 11.03 -10.33 -29.63
CA ALA A 459 11.72 -9.97 -28.39
C ALA A 459 13.19 -10.38 -28.44
N GLY A 460 14.07 -9.59 -27.82
CA GLY A 460 15.50 -9.88 -27.79
C GLY A 460 16.36 -8.70 -27.35
N PRO A 461 17.69 -8.90 -27.26
CA PRO A 461 18.65 -7.86 -26.87
C PRO A 461 18.92 -6.90 -28.05
N CYS A 462 17.89 -6.16 -28.45
CA CYS A 462 17.90 -5.20 -29.56
C CYS A 462 16.93 -4.05 -29.24
N ARG A 463 17.14 -2.89 -29.85
CA ARG A 463 16.36 -1.66 -29.59
C ARG A 463 14.88 -1.91 -29.82
N GLY A 464 14.07 -1.77 -28.76
CA GLY A 464 12.63 -2.06 -28.80
C GLY A 464 12.26 -3.54 -28.63
N GLY A 465 13.20 -4.38 -28.23
CA GLY A 465 13.07 -5.84 -28.08
C GLY A 465 12.42 -6.31 -26.77
N GLN A 466 11.75 -5.42 -26.04
CA GLN A 466 10.99 -5.77 -24.84
C GLN A 466 9.86 -6.77 -25.16
N VAL A 467 9.39 -7.45 -24.12
CA VAL A 467 8.38 -8.52 -24.23
C VAL A 467 6.99 -7.97 -24.01
N GLU A 468 6.03 -8.38 -24.85
CA GLU A 468 4.62 -8.40 -24.49
C GLU A 468 4.16 -9.81 -24.15
N ASP A 469 3.31 -9.93 -23.12
CA ASP A 469 2.84 -11.23 -22.65
C ASP A 469 1.51 -11.12 -21.89
N VAL A 470 0.91 -12.29 -21.65
CA VAL A 470 -0.21 -12.48 -20.72
C VAL A 470 0.14 -13.64 -19.81
N VAL A 471 0.05 -13.45 -18.49
CA VAL A 471 0.13 -14.56 -17.52
C VAL A 471 -1.12 -14.62 -16.65
N PHE A 472 -1.41 -15.81 -16.15
CA PHE A 472 -2.57 -16.05 -15.31
C PHE A 472 -2.26 -17.04 -14.18
N ALA A 473 -3.05 -16.95 -13.11
CA ALA A 473 -3.02 -17.93 -12.01
C ALA A 473 -4.38 -17.99 -11.30
N ASP A 474 -4.62 -19.08 -10.57
CA ASP A 474 -5.82 -19.24 -9.75
C ASP A 474 -5.57 -18.82 -8.30
N VAL A 475 -6.29 -17.79 -7.85
CA VAL A 475 -6.21 -17.20 -6.53
C VAL A 475 -7.42 -17.62 -5.69
N PRO A 476 -7.21 -18.25 -4.51
CA PRO A 476 -8.30 -18.53 -3.59
C PRO A 476 -8.69 -17.24 -2.83
N ILE A 477 -9.96 -16.86 -2.91
CA ILE A 477 -10.55 -15.68 -2.25
C ILE A 477 -11.81 -16.04 -1.44
N GLY A 478 -12.26 -15.13 -0.59
CA GLY A 478 -13.51 -15.28 0.18
C GLY A 478 -13.47 -16.39 1.23
N ALA A 479 -12.36 -17.11 1.33
CA ALA A 479 -12.19 -18.20 2.27
C ALA A 479 -12.12 -17.63 3.69
N THR A 480 -13.24 -17.70 4.42
CA THR A 480 -13.22 -17.63 5.88
C THR A 480 -13.11 -19.06 6.39
N PRO A 481 -11.90 -19.56 6.71
CA PRO A 481 -11.77 -20.95 7.08
C PRO A 481 -12.50 -21.18 8.40
N ARG A 482 -13.20 -22.31 8.52
CA ARG A 482 -13.92 -22.63 9.76
C ARG A 482 -12.93 -22.68 10.91
N TYR A 483 -13.29 -22.07 12.04
CA TYR A 483 -12.50 -22.15 13.25
C TYR A 483 -12.28 -23.61 13.66
N ARG A 484 -11.02 -24.06 13.61
CA ARG A 484 -10.60 -25.37 14.07
C ARG A 484 -9.33 -25.21 14.88
N ARG A 485 -9.47 -25.37 16.20
CA ARG A 485 -8.33 -25.31 17.11
C ARG A 485 -7.28 -26.35 16.73
N THR A 486 -6.10 -25.87 16.34
CA THR A 486 -4.96 -26.73 16.05
C THR A 486 -4.29 -27.17 17.35
N GLN A 487 -3.98 -28.47 17.45
CA GLN A 487 -3.29 -29.01 18.61
C GLN A 487 -1.85 -28.46 18.69
N PRO A 488 -1.36 -28.12 19.90
CA PRO A 488 0.00 -27.66 20.05
C PRO A 488 0.99 -28.75 19.64
N ARG A 489 2.01 -28.40 18.86
CA ARG A 489 3.11 -29.33 18.54
C ARG A 489 4.26 -29.12 19.52
N ARG A 490 4.73 -30.21 20.12
CA ARG A 490 5.89 -30.19 21.03
C ARG A 490 7.13 -29.78 20.23
N ARG A 491 7.86 -28.76 20.71
CA ARG A 491 9.06 -28.26 20.03
C ARG A 491 10.23 -29.22 20.19
N ALA A 492 11.07 -29.28 19.16
CA ALA A 492 12.50 -29.55 19.35
C ALA A 492 13.24 -28.20 19.54
N ALA A 493 14.17 -28.15 20.49
CA ALA A 493 15.28 -27.19 20.63
C ALA A 493 15.04 -25.69 20.98
N ALA A 494 13.83 -25.10 20.98
CA ALA A 494 13.66 -23.67 21.36
C ALA A 494 13.20 -23.45 22.82
N PRO A 495 13.67 -22.39 23.53
CA PRO A 495 13.44 -22.23 24.98
C PRO A 495 12.05 -21.66 25.35
N PHE A 496 11.23 -21.27 24.37
CA PHE A 496 9.88 -20.77 24.60
C PHE A 496 8.93 -21.90 24.99
N GLY A 497 7.99 -21.60 25.88
CA GLY A 497 6.87 -22.49 26.16
C GLY A 497 5.96 -22.69 24.94
N THR A 498 5.03 -23.63 25.07
CA THR A 498 3.95 -23.85 24.09
C THR A 498 3.14 -22.57 23.88
N ALA A 499 2.90 -22.20 22.62
CA ALA A 499 2.08 -21.05 22.29
C ALA A 499 0.61 -21.33 22.61
N ARG A 500 -0.08 -20.34 23.17
CA ARG A 500 -1.50 -20.44 23.51
C ARG A 500 -2.27 -19.25 22.94
N PRO A 501 -3.49 -19.46 22.41
CA PRO A 501 -4.35 -18.34 22.05
C PRO A 501 -4.70 -17.55 23.33
N ILE A 502 -4.58 -16.22 23.27
CA ILE A 502 -4.94 -15.33 24.38
C ILE A 502 -6.44 -15.39 24.65
N ALA A 503 -7.24 -15.38 23.59
CA ALA A 503 -8.69 -15.47 23.67
C ALA A 503 -9.23 -16.17 22.41
N PRO A 504 -9.47 -17.50 22.44
CA PRO A 504 -10.03 -18.21 21.30
C PRO A 504 -11.36 -17.61 20.82
N SER A 505 -11.51 -17.45 19.51
CA SER A 505 -12.69 -16.86 18.88
C SER A 505 -12.94 -17.46 17.50
N ARG A 506 -14.21 -17.44 17.06
CA ARG A 506 -14.58 -17.71 15.66
C ARG A 506 -14.36 -16.51 14.75
N GLU A 507 -14.19 -15.34 15.34
CA GLU A 507 -13.95 -14.07 14.66
C GLU A 507 -12.45 -13.82 14.54
N PRO A 508 -11.97 -13.22 13.43
CA PRO A 508 -10.57 -12.88 13.25
C PRO A 508 -10.13 -11.81 14.26
N GLN A 509 -8.89 -11.95 14.72
CA GLN A 509 -8.22 -11.02 15.63
C GLN A 509 -7.02 -10.36 14.97
N ARG A 510 -6.82 -9.06 15.24
CA ARG A 510 -5.84 -8.22 14.51
C ARG A 510 -5.27 -7.09 15.36
N ASN A 511 -4.20 -6.48 14.86
CA ASN A 511 -3.55 -5.27 15.35
C ASN A 511 -3.27 -5.30 16.85
N LEU A 512 -2.58 -6.35 17.28
CA LEU A 512 -2.20 -6.51 18.68
C LEU A 512 -1.33 -5.34 19.17
N SER A 513 -1.65 -4.85 20.36
CA SER A 513 -0.78 -4.09 21.24
C SER A 513 -0.58 -4.84 22.55
N LEU A 514 0.66 -4.81 23.08
CA LEU A 514 1.05 -5.56 24.27
C LEU A 514 1.82 -4.65 25.22
N ALA A 515 1.45 -4.65 26.50
CA ALA A 515 2.11 -3.89 27.55
C ALA A 515 2.30 -4.74 28.80
N SER A 516 3.34 -4.45 29.59
CA SER A 516 3.58 -5.15 30.87
C SER A 516 4.04 -4.22 31.97
N ARG A 517 3.69 -4.60 33.21
CA ARG A 517 4.17 -3.97 34.44
C ARG A 517 4.25 -5.02 35.53
N GLY A 518 5.47 -5.27 36.03
CA GLY A 518 5.71 -6.36 36.97
C GLY A 518 5.28 -7.68 36.36
N ASP A 519 4.37 -8.39 37.04
CA ASP A 519 3.85 -9.69 36.58
C ASP A 519 2.61 -9.58 35.69
N VAL A 520 2.06 -8.37 35.54
CA VAL A 520 0.86 -8.13 34.75
C VAL A 520 1.23 -7.85 33.30
N VAL A 521 0.46 -8.46 32.39
CA VAL A 521 0.52 -8.21 30.95
C VAL A 521 -0.89 -7.88 30.46
N VAL A 522 -0.99 -6.89 29.60
CA VAL A 522 -2.24 -6.50 28.92
C VAL A 522 -2.03 -6.63 27.42
N ALA A 523 -2.99 -7.26 26.75
CA ALA A 523 -3.08 -7.39 25.30
C ALA A 523 -4.35 -6.69 24.82
N ALA A 524 -4.22 -5.66 23.99
CA ALA A 524 -5.33 -5.01 23.31
C ALA A 524 -5.33 -5.42 21.83
N PHE A 525 -6.47 -5.82 21.30
CA PHE A 525 -6.59 -6.32 19.93
C PHE A 525 -7.99 -6.07 19.35
N GLU A 526 -8.09 -6.08 18.03
CA GLU A 526 -9.36 -6.00 17.32
C GLU A 526 -10.02 -7.38 17.26
N GLN A 527 -11.33 -7.44 17.41
CA GLN A 527 -12.16 -8.61 17.13
C GLN A 527 -13.58 -8.15 16.79
N ALA A 528 -14.15 -8.65 15.68
CA ALA A 528 -15.52 -8.33 15.26
C ALA A 528 -15.84 -6.82 15.26
N GLY A 529 -14.93 -6.01 14.72
CA GLY A 529 -15.08 -4.55 14.65
C GLY A 529 -15.00 -3.82 16.00
N ARG A 530 -14.54 -4.48 17.06
CA ARG A 530 -14.38 -3.93 18.41
C ARG A 530 -12.94 -4.06 18.89
N VAL A 531 -12.52 -3.15 19.76
CA VAL A 531 -11.28 -3.30 20.53
C VAL A 531 -11.59 -4.01 21.86
N LEU A 532 -10.88 -5.11 22.08
CA LEU A 532 -10.94 -5.92 23.29
C LEU A 532 -9.59 -5.87 24.01
N VAL A 533 -9.64 -6.10 25.32
CA VAL A 533 -8.45 -6.14 26.18
C VAL A 533 -8.48 -7.39 27.04
N ALA A 534 -7.44 -8.23 26.92
CA ALA A 534 -7.19 -9.35 27.79
C ALA A 534 -6.05 -9.04 28.76
N ARG A 535 -6.14 -9.57 29.98
CA ARG A 535 -5.11 -9.39 31.01
C ARG A 535 -4.58 -10.73 31.49
N SER A 536 -3.28 -10.81 31.69
CA SER A 536 -2.60 -11.86 32.43
C SER A 536 -2.00 -11.28 33.71
N ARG A 537 -2.06 -12.02 34.81
CA ARG A 537 -1.48 -11.64 36.12
C ARG A 537 -0.23 -12.44 36.48
N ASP A 538 0.17 -13.34 35.60
CA ASP A 538 1.20 -14.34 35.84
C ASP A 538 2.18 -14.42 34.66
N ARG A 539 2.51 -13.25 34.10
CA ARG A 539 3.54 -13.09 33.07
C ARG A 539 3.19 -13.83 31.77
N GLY A 540 1.93 -13.77 31.37
CA GLY A 540 1.43 -14.33 30.11
C GLY A 540 1.18 -15.84 30.12
N LEU A 541 1.14 -16.49 31.30
CA LEU A 541 0.88 -17.93 31.41
C LEU A 541 -0.63 -18.24 31.28
N HIS A 542 -1.46 -17.43 31.93
CA HIS A 542 -2.92 -17.51 31.86
C HIS A 542 -3.51 -16.13 31.55
N TRP A 543 -4.60 -16.12 30.78
CA TRP A 543 -5.29 -14.92 30.32
C TRP A 543 -6.74 -14.92 30.82
N GLU A 544 -7.17 -13.79 31.37
CA GLU A 544 -8.55 -13.52 31.71
C GLU A 544 -9.41 -13.37 30.45
N ARG A 545 -10.74 -13.51 30.61
CA ARG A 545 -11.68 -13.23 29.50
C ARG A 545 -11.52 -11.78 29.04
N PRO A 546 -11.47 -11.50 27.72
CA PRO A 546 -11.35 -10.14 27.22
C PRO A 546 -12.53 -9.26 27.61
N VAL A 547 -12.24 -8.00 27.90
CA VAL A 547 -13.24 -6.96 28.18
C VAL A 547 -13.24 -5.92 27.06
N ARG A 548 -14.40 -5.33 26.78
CA ARG A 548 -14.52 -4.24 25.81
C ARG A 548 -14.00 -2.94 26.41
N VAL A 549 -13.32 -2.12 25.61
CA VAL A 549 -12.84 -0.79 26.05
C VAL A 549 -13.93 0.27 26.07
N SER A 550 -15.00 0.05 25.30
CA SER A 550 -16.13 0.96 25.19
C SER A 550 -17.38 0.22 24.70
N ALA A 551 -18.53 0.90 24.82
CA ALA A 551 -19.74 0.50 24.11
C ALA A 551 -19.55 0.63 22.60
N ALA A 552 -20.54 0.15 21.85
CA ALA A 552 -20.53 0.26 20.41
C ALA A 552 -20.46 1.73 19.95
N GLY A 553 -19.40 2.11 19.23
CA GLY A 553 -19.28 3.39 18.55
C GLY A 553 -19.98 3.41 17.18
N PRO A 554 -19.99 4.57 16.50
CA PRO A 554 -20.62 4.76 15.19
C PRO A 554 -19.89 4.04 14.04
N GLY A 555 -18.68 3.53 14.27
CA GLY A 555 -17.92 2.79 13.26
C GLY A 555 -17.13 1.63 13.87
N PRO A 556 -16.38 0.90 13.03
CA PRO A 556 -15.47 -0.13 13.52
C PRO A 556 -14.32 0.50 14.32
N GLN A 557 -13.84 -0.25 15.31
CA GLN A 557 -12.74 0.15 16.17
C GLN A 557 -11.42 -0.47 15.71
N TRP A 558 -10.42 0.36 15.42
CA TRP A 558 -9.17 -0.04 14.76
C TRP A 558 -7.91 0.43 15.50
N TRP A 559 -6.81 -0.26 15.23
CA TRP A 559 -5.43 0.02 15.67
C TRP A 559 -5.33 0.38 17.16
N PRO A 560 -5.64 -0.56 18.06
CA PRO A 560 -5.49 -0.31 19.48
C PRO A 560 -4.02 -0.15 19.86
N SER A 561 -3.76 0.76 20.80
CA SER A 561 -2.50 0.92 21.51
C SER A 561 -2.77 0.91 23.01
N ALA A 562 -1.99 0.15 23.78
CA ALA A 562 -2.19 0.00 25.21
C ALA A 562 -0.88 0.15 26.01
N THR A 563 -1.01 0.65 27.23
CA THR A 563 0.11 0.84 28.16
C THR A 563 -0.37 0.70 29.61
N ILE A 564 0.55 0.40 30.53
CA ILE A 564 0.25 0.26 31.97
C ILE A 564 1.10 1.27 32.74
N ALA A 565 0.43 2.19 33.45
CA ALA A 565 1.06 3.21 34.27
C ALA A 565 1.71 2.61 35.53
N GLY A 566 2.55 3.41 36.20
CA GLY A 566 3.26 2.99 37.42
C GLY A 566 2.34 2.55 38.56
N ASP A 567 1.16 3.15 38.65
CA ASP A 567 0.09 2.87 39.62
C ASP A 567 -0.80 1.67 39.23
N GLY A 568 -0.56 1.04 38.07
CA GLY A 568 -1.34 -0.08 37.55
C GLY A 568 -2.52 0.32 36.64
N THR A 569 -2.74 1.60 36.40
CA THR A 569 -3.77 2.08 35.46
C THR A 569 -3.47 1.61 34.04
N VAL A 570 -4.44 0.98 33.39
CA VAL A 570 -4.33 0.58 31.98
C VAL A 570 -4.92 1.68 31.11
N TRP A 571 -4.12 2.19 30.16
CA TRP A 571 -4.59 3.11 29.13
C TRP A 571 -4.73 2.37 27.81
N VAL A 572 -5.78 2.71 27.05
CA VAL A 572 -6.00 2.20 25.70
C VAL A 572 -6.44 3.35 24.80
N ALA A 573 -5.78 3.49 23.65
CA ALA A 573 -6.20 4.37 22.56
C ALA A 573 -6.55 3.55 21.32
N TRP A 574 -7.52 4.00 20.55
CA TRP A 574 -7.97 3.34 19.31
C TRP A 574 -8.65 4.36 18.39
N GLN A 575 -8.75 4.02 17.11
CA GLN A 575 -9.60 4.73 16.17
C GLN A 575 -11.02 4.17 16.26
N ASP A 576 -12.03 5.03 16.37
CA ASP A 576 -13.46 4.71 16.36
C ASP A 576 -14.12 5.45 15.19
N GLY A 577 -14.36 4.73 14.08
CA GLY A 577 -14.78 5.36 12.82
C GLY A 577 -13.73 6.34 12.31
N ARG A 578 -14.04 7.64 12.27
CA ARG A 578 -13.13 8.70 11.80
C ARG A 578 -12.34 9.40 12.92
N ARG A 579 -12.54 9.02 14.18
CA ARG A 579 -12.01 9.76 15.34
C ARG A 579 -11.11 8.88 16.20
N VAL A 580 -10.10 9.47 16.81
CA VAL A 580 -9.28 8.81 17.81
C VAL A 580 -9.91 8.96 19.19
N ARG A 581 -9.89 7.86 19.95
CA ARG A 581 -10.38 7.80 21.32
C ARG A 581 -9.30 7.25 22.24
N VAL A 582 -9.36 7.67 23.50
CA VAL A 582 -8.52 7.17 24.58
C VAL A 582 -9.35 6.93 25.83
N VAL A 583 -9.05 5.85 26.55
CA VAL A 583 -9.71 5.50 27.82
C VAL A 583 -8.68 4.97 28.81
N ARG A 584 -8.99 5.09 30.10
CA ARG A 584 -8.24 4.45 31.17
C ARG A 584 -9.12 3.49 31.96
N SER A 585 -8.51 2.51 32.60
CA SER A 585 -9.20 1.63 33.54
C SER A 585 -9.83 2.44 34.68
N ALA A 586 -11.04 2.05 35.10
CA ALA A 586 -11.73 2.68 36.22
C ALA A 586 -10.89 2.59 37.51
N ALA A 587 -10.99 3.61 38.37
CA ALA A 587 -10.23 3.66 39.61
C ALA A 587 -10.57 2.45 40.51
N GLY A 588 -9.57 1.60 40.75
CA GLY A 588 -9.52 0.64 41.85
C GLY A 588 -8.38 1.02 42.80
N ALA A 589 -8.16 0.25 43.87
CA ALA A 589 -7.05 0.47 44.80
C ALA A 589 -5.71 0.66 44.03
N ALA A 590 -4.89 1.64 44.40
CA ALA A 590 -3.65 1.91 43.66
C ALA A 590 -2.62 0.77 43.79
N GLY A 591 -1.70 0.66 42.83
CA GLY A 591 -0.57 -0.25 42.89
C GLY A 591 -0.95 -1.73 42.70
N ALA A 592 -0.32 -2.62 43.49
CA ALA A 592 -0.51 -4.06 43.35
C ALA A 592 -1.96 -4.53 43.56
N ALA A 593 -2.75 -3.78 44.33
CA ALA A 593 -4.16 -4.07 44.57
C ALA A 593 -5.03 -3.76 43.33
N GLY A 594 -4.75 -2.69 42.59
CA GLY A 594 -5.47 -2.32 41.35
C GLY A 594 -5.18 -3.26 40.20
N LEU A 595 -3.94 -3.74 40.13
CA LEU A 595 -3.52 -4.81 39.23
C LEU A 595 -4.30 -6.13 39.48
N ARG A 596 -4.85 -6.32 40.69
CA ARG A 596 -5.66 -7.49 41.09
C ARG A 596 -7.18 -7.25 41.00
N ALA A 597 -7.65 -6.03 40.77
CA ALA A 597 -9.08 -5.71 40.62
C ALA A 597 -9.62 -6.21 39.26
N VAL A 598 -10.94 -6.38 39.11
CA VAL A 598 -11.56 -6.70 37.82
C VAL A 598 -11.29 -5.56 36.83
N LEU A 599 -10.79 -5.89 35.63
CA LEU A 599 -10.48 -4.87 34.63
C LEU A 599 -11.78 -4.30 34.06
N ARG A 600 -12.00 -3.00 34.23
CA ARG A 600 -13.12 -2.24 33.66
C ARG A 600 -12.61 -0.90 33.17
N PHE A 601 -13.22 -0.36 32.13
CA PHE A 601 -12.84 0.92 31.54
C PHE A 601 -13.87 2.00 31.87
N GLY A 602 -13.40 3.23 32.05
CA GLY A 602 -14.26 4.40 32.22
C GLY A 602 -14.85 4.87 30.89
N THR A 603 -15.32 6.11 30.86
CA THR A 603 -15.83 6.74 29.64
C THR A 603 -14.68 7.13 28.71
N PRO A 604 -14.70 6.72 27.43
CA PRO A 604 -13.73 7.16 26.43
C PRO A 604 -13.77 8.67 26.20
N ARG A 605 -12.61 9.25 25.90
CA ARG A 605 -12.45 10.64 25.49
C ARG A 605 -12.03 10.69 24.03
N THR A 606 -12.53 11.67 23.29
CA THR A 606 -12.24 11.85 21.87
C THR A 606 -11.14 12.88 21.69
N ALA A 607 -10.13 12.59 20.85
CA ALA A 607 -9.07 13.52 20.51
C ALA A 607 -9.63 14.79 19.85
N PRO A 608 -9.02 15.98 20.06
CA PRO A 608 -9.45 17.21 19.39
C PRO A 608 -9.46 17.03 17.87
N ALA A 609 -10.49 17.52 17.18
CA ALA A 609 -10.62 17.39 15.73
C ALA A 609 -11.20 18.66 15.08
N VAL A 610 -10.98 18.85 13.78
CA VAL A 610 -11.45 20.01 13.02
C VAL A 610 -12.29 19.53 11.84
N GLY A 611 -13.53 20.01 11.73
CA GLY A 611 -14.46 19.64 10.65
C GLY A 611 -14.55 18.12 10.44
N GLU A 612 -14.48 17.71 9.17
CA GLU A 612 -14.55 16.31 8.75
C GLU A 612 -13.17 15.60 8.67
N ALA A 613 -12.11 16.23 9.18
CA ALA A 613 -10.76 15.66 9.15
C ALA A 613 -10.71 14.29 9.83
N ARG A 614 -10.13 13.31 9.14
CA ARG A 614 -10.01 11.94 9.64
C ARG A 614 -8.80 11.81 10.57
N GLN A 615 -8.94 10.92 11.54
CA GLN A 615 -7.88 10.56 12.46
C GLN A 615 -7.60 9.07 12.42
N TRP A 616 -6.32 8.70 12.50
CA TRP A 616 -5.86 7.34 12.26
C TRP A 616 -4.73 6.95 13.23
N ARG A 617 -4.52 5.64 13.36
CA ARG A 617 -3.39 5.00 14.06
C ARG A 617 -2.90 5.72 15.33
N PRO A 618 -3.67 5.70 16.43
CA PRO A 618 -3.21 6.29 17.67
C PRO A 618 -2.17 5.42 18.40
N SER A 619 -1.29 6.06 19.16
CA SER A 619 -0.40 5.42 20.12
C SER A 619 -0.38 6.18 21.44
N VAL A 620 -0.36 5.44 22.57
CA VAL A 620 -0.47 6.01 23.91
C VAL A 620 0.58 5.44 24.86
N ALA A 621 1.22 6.31 25.64
CA ALA A 621 2.16 5.92 26.69
C ALA A 621 1.88 6.65 28.00
N ALA A 622 1.87 5.91 29.12
CA ALA A 622 1.66 6.51 30.43
C ALA A 622 2.89 7.29 30.88
N THR A 623 2.71 8.56 31.24
CA THR A 623 3.79 9.46 31.70
C THR A 623 3.87 9.57 33.22
N GLY A 624 2.82 9.15 33.92
CA GLY A 624 2.72 9.22 35.37
C GLY A 624 1.37 8.70 35.88
N PRO A 625 1.11 8.81 37.19
CA PRO A 625 -0.19 8.48 37.77
C PRO A 625 -1.29 9.35 37.14
N GLY A 626 -2.28 8.70 36.53
CA GLY A 626 -3.40 9.40 35.87
C GLY A 626 -3.04 10.24 34.64
N THR A 627 -1.79 10.22 34.16
CA THR A 627 -1.35 10.98 32.98
C THR A 627 -0.78 10.09 31.88
N ALA A 628 -1.00 10.48 30.64
CA ALA A 628 -0.45 9.82 29.46
C ALA A 628 -0.12 10.84 28.36
N TYR A 629 0.64 10.40 27.37
CA TYR A 629 0.82 11.12 26.11
C TYR A 629 0.19 10.32 24.98
N LEU A 630 -0.61 10.97 24.16
CA LEU A 630 -1.31 10.41 23.01
C LEU A 630 -0.71 11.02 21.74
N ALA A 631 -0.34 10.20 20.77
CA ALA A 631 -0.01 10.63 19.40
C ALA A 631 -0.93 9.94 18.39
N TRP A 632 -1.26 10.62 17.29
CA TRP A 632 -2.12 10.07 16.24
C TRP A 632 -1.83 10.76 14.90
N VAL A 633 -2.30 10.15 13.81
CA VAL A 633 -2.32 10.78 12.49
C VAL A 633 -3.61 11.55 12.32
N ASP A 634 -3.53 12.78 11.82
CA ASP A 634 -4.66 13.68 11.61
C ASP A 634 -4.59 14.32 10.22
N GLU A 635 -5.70 14.29 9.48
CA GLU A 635 -5.79 14.82 8.11
C GLU A 635 -6.36 16.25 8.07
N ARG A 636 -6.25 17.03 9.16
CA ARG A 636 -6.73 18.43 9.19
C ARG A 636 -5.87 19.41 8.40
N ALA A 637 -4.59 19.08 8.22
CA ALA A 637 -3.68 19.93 7.45
C ALA A 637 -3.98 19.78 5.96
N ARG A 638 -3.51 20.72 5.15
CA ARG A 638 -3.72 20.74 3.70
C ARG A 638 -2.38 20.84 2.99
N LEU A 639 -2.21 20.04 1.95
CA LEU A 639 -1.06 20.08 1.06
C LEU A 639 -1.05 21.40 0.29
N THR A 640 0.14 21.85 -0.10
CA THR A 640 0.27 23.01 -0.98
C THR A 640 -0.20 22.65 -2.41
N GLY A 641 -0.73 23.61 -3.18
CA GLY A 641 -1.18 23.37 -4.56
C GLY A 641 -2.66 22.99 -4.69
N ASP A 642 -2.97 21.69 -4.83
CA ASP A 642 -4.31 21.19 -5.20
C ASP A 642 -5.28 21.04 -4.00
N ASP A 643 -4.93 21.58 -2.83
CA ASP A 643 -5.72 21.60 -1.59
C ASP A 643 -6.24 20.20 -1.23
N LEU A 644 -5.34 19.26 -0.95
CA LEU A 644 -5.66 17.89 -0.51
C LEU A 644 -5.37 17.72 0.99
N PRO A 645 -6.08 16.83 1.70
CA PRO A 645 -5.77 16.54 3.09
C PRO A 645 -4.34 16.01 3.25
N GLN A 646 -3.57 16.62 4.16
CA GLN A 646 -2.25 16.17 4.55
C GLN A 646 -2.37 15.34 5.83
N ALA A 647 -2.03 14.04 5.76
CA ALA A 647 -1.81 13.22 6.95
C ALA A 647 -0.60 13.73 7.74
N ALA A 648 -0.85 14.27 8.93
CA ALA A 648 0.18 14.82 9.82
C ALA A 648 0.18 14.11 11.17
N VAL A 649 1.32 14.10 11.87
CA VAL A 649 1.41 13.51 13.22
C VAL A 649 1.15 14.58 14.28
N LEU A 650 0.07 14.39 15.03
CA LEU A 650 -0.29 15.23 16.17
C LEU A 650 -0.09 14.48 17.48
N GLY A 651 0.11 15.23 18.57
CA GLY A 651 0.11 14.68 19.91
C GLY A 651 -0.47 15.62 20.95
N ALA A 652 -0.89 15.05 22.08
CA ALA A 652 -1.45 15.78 23.21
C ALA A 652 -1.20 15.05 24.52
N ARG A 653 -1.01 15.83 25.59
CA ARG A 653 -1.05 15.30 26.96
C ARG A 653 -2.48 14.92 27.33
N VAL A 654 -2.63 13.81 28.02
CA VAL A 654 -3.88 13.34 28.60
C VAL A 654 -3.74 13.40 30.12
N THR A 655 -4.60 14.18 30.78
CA THR A 655 -4.63 14.37 32.24
C THR A 655 -5.96 13.87 32.79
N PRO A 656 -6.17 13.85 34.12
CA PRO A 656 -7.50 13.59 34.68
C PRO A 656 -8.59 14.55 34.17
N ASP A 657 -8.25 15.78 33.80
CA ASP A 657 -9.20 16.80 33.35
C ASP A 657 -9.62 16.63 31.88
N GLY A 658 -8.79 16.00 31.05
CA GLY A 658 -9.12 15.82 29.64
C GLY A 658 -7.93 15.51 28.75
N ILE A 659 -8.13 15.69 27.45
CA ILE A 659 -7.06 15.71 26.46
C ILE A 659 -6.71 17.18 26.23
N GLY A 660 -5.44 17.53 26.35
CA GLY A 660 -4.97 18.88 26.10
C GLY A 660 -5.05 19.28 24.62
N ALA A 661 -4.59 20.50 24.32
CA ALA A 661 -4.48 20.98 22.94
C ALA A 661 -3.57 20.06 22.11
N ALA A 662 -3.97 19.82 20.86
CA ALA A 662 -3.19 19.02 19.93
C ALA A 662 -2.03 19.85 19.36
N VAL A 663 -0.83 19.29 19.38
CA VAL A 663 0.41 19.88 18.86
C VAL A 663 0.88 19.06 17.67
N ARG A 664 1.25 19.72 16.57
CA ARG A 664 1.83 19.08 15.39
C ARG A 664 3.30 18.73 15.65
N LEU A 665 3.68 17.46 15.49
CA LEU A 665 5.00 16.93 15.82
C LEU A 665 5.92 16.78 14.60
N ASP A 666 5.36 16.56 13.42
CA ASP A 666 6.04 16.37 12.13
C ASP A 666 6.43 17.68 11.42
N ARG A 667 6.53 18.80 12.15
CA ARG A 667 6.83 20.11 11.56
C ARG A 667 8.34 20.37 11.44
N ARG A 668 8.82 20.57 10.20
CA ARG A 668 10.09 21.21 9.83
C ARG A 668 9.84 22.23 8.72
N ASP A 669 10.83 23.09 8.46
CA ASP A 669 10.68 24.23 7.55
C ASP A 669 10.98 23.92 6.07
N ALA A 670 11.61 22.78 5.73
CA ALA A 670 11.93 22.43 4.36
C ALA A 670 11.28 21.10 3.94
N VAL A 671 10.54 21.12 2.84
CA VAL A 671 10.00 19.96 2.12
C VAL A 671 10.72 19.88 0.78
N ALA A 672 11.14 18.68 0.36
CA ALA A 672 11.78 18.51 -0.94
C ALA A 672 10.80 18.87 -2.06
N PRO A 673 11.26 19.48 -3.18
CA PRO A 673 10.37 19.86 -4.28
C PRO A 673 9.49 18.72 -4.79
N LEU A 674 10.04 17.49 -4.87
CA LEU A 674 9.31 16.30 -5.30
C LEU A 674 8.20 15.86 -4.32
N ALA A 675 8.28 16.27 -3.05
CA ALA A 675 7.32 15.93 -2.01
C ALA A 675 6.38 17.09 -1.64
N ALA A 676 6.51 18.27 -2.25
CA ALA A 676 5.79 19.49 -1.86
C ALA A 676 4.25 19.36 -1.87
N THR A 677 3.73 18.42 -2.67
CA THR A 677 2.30 18.09 -2.79
C THR A 677 1.97 16.68 -2.28
N LEU A 678 2.89 16.01 -1.59
CA LEU A 678 2.81 14.59 -1.19
C LEU A 678 3.35 14.32 0.23
N ASP A 679 3.70 15.36 1.00
CA ASP A 679 4.44 15.23 2.26
C ASP A 679 3.55 14.74 3.41
N HIS A 680 3.37 13.43 3.48
CA HIS A 680 2.59 12.76 4.51
C HIS A 680 3.48 12.18 5.63
N ALA A 681 2.92 12.11 6.83
CA ALA A 681 3.52 11.45 7.98
C ALA A 681 2.58 10.38 8.56
N TRP A 682 3.13 9.23 8.95
CA TRP A 682 2.36 8.03 9.27
C TRP A 682 2.93 7.20 10.42
N ALA A 683 2.11 6.27 10.92
CA ALA A 683 2.45 5.24 11.90
C ALA A 683 3.20 5.75 13.17
N PRO A 684 2.64 6.71 13.93
CA PRO A 684 3.27 7.18 15.16
C PRO A 684 3.32 6.08 16.23
N ASP A 685 4.40 6.06 17.01
CA ASP A 685 4.59 5.21 18.18
C ASP A 685 5.10 6.05 19.35
N VAL A 686 4.57 5.82 20.55
CA VAL A 686 4.92 6.58 21.76
C VAL A 686 5.48 5.63 22.81
N ALA A 687 6.67 5.96 23.34
CA ALA A 687 7.22 5.33 24.52
C ALA A 687 7.41 6.38 25.63
N ALA A 688 7.14 5.98 26.87
CA ALA A 688 7.35 6.86 28.02
C ALA A 688 8.01 6.11 29.19
N ARG A 689 8.84 6.83 29.94
CA ARG A 689 9.44 6.37 31.20
C ARG A 689 9.53 7.55 32.18
N GLY A 690 8.54 7.64 33.08
CA GLY A 690 8.34 8.85 33.88
C GLY A 690 7.99 10.03 32.97
N SER A 691 8.59 11.20 33.21
CA SER A 691 8.38 12.39 32.38
C SER A 691 9.06 12.34 31.01
N ARG A 692 9.95 11.37 30.76
CA ARG A 692 10.56 11.22 29.44
C ARG A 692 9.58 10.59 28.45
N VAL A 693 9.37 11.24 27.32
CA VAL A 693 8.52 10.76 26.21
C VAL A 693 9.34 10.75 24.93
N LEU A 694 9.26 9.66 24.20
CA LEU A 694 9.78 9.50 22.84
C LEU A 694 8.60 9.27 21.92
N VAL A 695 8.48 10.10 20.88
CA VAL A 695 7.51 9.90 19.79
C VAL A 695 8.29 9.66 18.51
N THR A 696 7.95 8.60 17.78
CA THR A 696 8.55 8.23 16.49
C THR A 696 7.48 8.07 15.43
N TRP A 697 7.78 8.36 14.17
CA TRP A 697 6.87 8.18 13.03
C TRP A 697 7.68 7.95 11.74
N VAL A 698 7.00 7.59 10.66
CA VAL A 698 7.58 7.63 9.31
C VAL A 698 7.07 8.85 8.55
N ASP A 699 7.92 9.40 7.69
CA ASP A 699 7.71 10.72 7.09
C ASP A 699 8.18 10.76 5.62
N PHE A 700 7.36 11.33 4.73
CA PHE A 700 7.60 11.39 3.27
C PHE A 700 8.12 12.75 2.75
N ARG A 701 8.48 13.72 3.61
CA ARG A 701 8.90 15.07 3.20
C ARG A 701 10.12 15.14 2.26
N GLU A 702 10.92 14.09 2.19
CA GLU A 702 12.10 13.99 1.32
C GLU A 702 11.86 13.16 0.05
N TYR A 703 10.59 12.87 -0.28
CA TYR A 703 10.20 11.97 -1.38
C TYR A 703 10.65 10.51 -1.14
N GLN A 704 10.77 10.16 0.14
CA GLN A 704 11.14 8.86 0.67
C GLN A 704 10.55 8.71 2.07
N TRP A 705 10.22 7.49 2.49
CA TRP A 705 9.74 7.24 3.85
C TRP A 705 10.92 6.99 4.79
N THR A 706 11.17 7.96 5.66
CA THR A 706 12.26 7.92 6.65
C THR A 706 11.71 7.90 8.06
N VAL A 707 12.52 7.49 9.04
CA VAL A 707 12.07 7.42 10.43
C VAL A 707 12.49 8.69 11.16
N ALA A 708 11.50 9.40 11.72
CA ALA A 708 11.70 10.62 12.49
C ALA A 708 11.32 10.42 13.97
N ALA A 709 11.91 11.23 14.84
CA ALA A 709 11.65 11.19 16.27
C ALA A 709 11.75 12.55 16.96
N ARG A 710 10.99 12.72 18.05
CA ARG A 710 11.15 13.80 19.03
C ARG A 710 11.16 13.26 20.45
N GLU A 711 11.95 13.91 21.30
CA GLU A 711 12.00 13.63 22.73
C GLU A 711 11.44 14.80 23.54
N SER A 712 10.80 14.47 24.65
CA SER A 712 10.35 15.39 25.69
C SER A 712 10.86 14.91 27.05
N ALA A 713 11.25 15.85 27.91
CA ALA A 713 11.68 15.58 29.28
C ALA A 713 10.61 15.91 30.34
N ASP A 714 9.49 16.51 29.94
CA ASP A 714 8.48 17.13 30.80
C ASP A 714 7.07 16.54 30.63
N GLY A 715 7.00 15.27 30.23
CA GLY A 715 5.74 14.53 30.05
C GLY A 715 5.00 14.89 28.77
N GLY A 716 5.72 15.44 27.77
CA GLY A 716 5.16 15.89 26.50
C GLY A 716 4.55 17.29 26.57
N ALA A 717 4.98 18.13 27.52
CA ALA A 717 4.57 19.53 27.55
C ALA A 717 5.31 20.32 26.46
N THR A 718 6.60 20.04 26.30
CA THR A 718 7.46 20.56 25.24
C THR A 718 8.26 19.43 24.60
N PHE A 719 8.60 19.58 23.32
CA PHE A 719 9.44 18.64 22.59
C PHE A 719 10.67 19.36 22.04
N GLY A 720 11.80 18.68 22.10
CA GLY A 720 13.03 19.12 21.43
C GLY A 720 12.92 19.05 19.91
N ALA A 721 14.04 19.35 19.24
CA ALA A 721 14.16 19.26 17.80
C ALA A 721 13.86 17.84 17.28
N GLU A 722 13.31 17.78 16.08
CA GLU A 722 13.14 16.52 15.37
C GLU A 722 14.49 15.96 14.94
N ARG A 723 14.64 14.63 15.03
CA ARG A 723 15.84 13.90 14.59
C ARG A 723 15.45 12.78 13.63
N ARG A 724 16.30 12.56 12.63
CA ARG A 724 16.28 11.36 11.77
C ARG A 724 16.84 10.18 12.57
N VAL A 725 16.27 9.00 12.36
CA VAL A 725 16.59 7.76 13.09
C VAL A 725 17.22 6.71 12.19
N ASP A 726 16.89 6.72 10.89
CA ASP A 726 17.54 5.87 9.90
C ASP A 726 18.91 6.42 9.46
N ASP A 727 19.71 5.53 8.89
CA ASP A 727 21.04 5.80 8.33
C ASP A 727 21.08 5.66 6.80
N THR A 728 19.94 5.95 6.16
CA THR A 728 19.82 6.00 4.70
C THR A 728 20.79 7.04 4.13
N PRO A 729 21.62 6.67 3.14
CA PRO A 729 22.49 7.62 2.45
C PRO A 729 21.71 8.69 1.68
N ASP A 730 22.26 9.90 1.59
CA ASP A 730 21.69 10.96 0.76
C ASP A 730 21.53 10.50 -0.69
N GLY A 731 20.38 10.84 -1.30
CA GLY A 731 20.06 10.46 -2.69
C GLY A 731 19.65 8.99 -2.89
N THR A 732 19.58 8.19 -1.83
CA THR A 732 19.04 6.82 -1.88
C THR A 732 17.61 6.83 -1.37
N GLU A 733 16.64 6.45 -2.19
CA GLU A 733 15.24 6.36 -1.75
C GLU A 733 15.09 5.25 -0.71
N ALA A 734 14.52 5.60 0.45
CA ALA A 734 14.15 4.67 1.52
C ALA A 734 12.63 4.51 1.65
N ILE A 735 12.21 3.29 2.01
CA ILE A 735 10.83 2.95 2.35
C ILE A 735 10.78 2.32 3.74
N ALA A 736 10.90 3.17 4.76
CA ALA A 736 10.78 2.75 6.15
C ALA A 736 9.31 2.54 6.57
N ASP A 737 9.09 1.59 7.49
CA ASP A 737 7.77 1.28 8.04
C ASP A 737 7.86 0.80 9.50
N THR A 738 6.74 0.89 10.21
CA THR A 738 6.48 0.29 11.52
C THR A 738 7.57 0.62 12.56
N PRO A 739 7.84 1.91 12.82
CA PRO A 739 8.74 2.30 13.90
C PRO A 739 8.14 1.88 15.26
N ARG A 740 9.00 1.41 16.15
CA ARG A 740 8.67 1.00 17.52
C ARG A 740 9.65 1.60 18.50
N ALA A 741 9.15 2.46 19.37
CA ALA A 741 9.93 3.18 20.34
C ALA A 741 10.02 2.40 21.67
N ALA A 742 11.17 2.51 22.33
CA ALA A 742 11.33 2.12 23.72
C ALA A 742 12.34 3.02 24.43
N ILE A 743 12.16 3.23 25.73
CA ILE A 743 13.13 3.93 26.59
C ILE A 743 13.71 2.91 27.58
N THR A 744 15.03 2.74 27.54
CA THR A 744 15.75 1.81 28.42
C THR A 744 15.68 2.24 29.89
N PRO A 745 16.00 1.34 30.84
CA PRO A 745 16.09 1.71 32.25
C PRO A 745 17.02 2.88 32.56
N ALA A 746 18.10 3.04 31.78
CA ALA A 746 19.04 4.14 31.88
C ALA A 746 18.57 5.44 31.18
N GLY A 747 17.34 5.46 30.63
CA GLY A 747 16.79 6.64 29.96
C GLY A 747 17.23 6.81 28.50
N ARG A 748 17.95 5.84 27.92
CA ARG A 748 18.36 5.86 26.51
C ARG A 748 17.19 5.50 25.58
N PRO A 749 16.92 6.28 24.52
CA PRO A 749 15.92 5.96 23.50
C PRO A 749 16.43 4.87 22.53
N LEU A 750 15.52 4.01 22.09
CA LEU A 750 15.74 2.98 21.08
C LEU A 750 14.54 2.92 20.14
N VAL A 751 14.79 2.68 18.86
CA VAL A 751 13.76 2.57 17.83
C VAL A 751 14.06 1.36 16.95
N ALA A 752 13.12 0.42 16.85
CA ALA A 752 13.18 -0.65 15.87
C ALA A 752 12.24 -0.33 14.71
N TYR A 753 12.65 -0.59 13.47
CA TYR A 753 11.86 -0.27 12.28
C TYR A 753 12.14 -1.25 11.14
N THR A 754 11.21 -1.33 10.21
CA THR A 754 11.40 -2.01 8.92
C THR A 754 12.02 -1.01 7.96
N ASP A 755 13.03 -1.46 7.23
CA ASP A 755 13.83 -0.63 6.33
C ASP A 755 13.94 -1.28 4.95
N TRP A 756 13.78 -0.50 3.90
CA TRP A 756 14.06 -0.91 2.52
C TRP A 756 14.73 0.25 1.80
N LEU A 757 15.77 -0.07 1.04
CA LEU A 757 16.58 0.91 0.33
C LEU A 757 16.65 0.57 -1.15
N LEU A 758 16.52 1.59 -1.98
CA LEU A 758 16.83 1.54 -3.40
C LEU A 758 18.36 1.44 -3.60
N ASP A 759 18.90 0.24 -3.43
CA ASP A 759 20.35 0.01 -3.39
C ASP A 759 20.97 0.00 -4.81
N ALA A 760 21.73 1.04 -5.15
CA ALA A 760 22.45 1.13 -6.41
C ALA A 760 23.50 0.01 -6.62
N THR A 761 23.96 -0.63 -5.54
CA THR A 761 24.91 -1.76 -5.62
C THR A 761 24.22 -3.07 -6.01
N SER A 762 22.90 -3.10 -6.05
CA SER A 762 22.14 -4.31 -6.38
C SER A 762 22.40 -4.81 -7.81
N ALA A 763 22.88 -4.00 -8.76
CA ALA A 763 23.35 -4.57 -10.04
C ALA A 763 24.49 -5.59 -9.89
N ALA A 764 25.29 -5.51 -8.81
CA ALA A 764 26.44 -6.39 -8.58
C ALA A 764 26.27 -7.33 -7.35
N ALA A 765 25.27 -7.10 -6.49
CA ALA A 765 25.02 -7.89 -5.30
C ALA A 765 23.52 -8.16 -5.10
N PRO A 766 23.11 -9.18 -4.34
CA PRO A 766 21.70 -9.36 -4.02
C PRO A 766 21.19 -8.17 -3.19
N SER A 767 20.06 -7.57 -3.59
CA SER A 767 19.37 -6.60 -2.72
C SER A 767 19.02 -7.23 -1.38
N ARG A 768 19.03 -6.45 -0.31
CA ARG A 768 18.60 -6.90 1.02
C ARG A 768 17.08 -6.90 1.17
N LEU A 769 16.36 -6.33 0.19
CA LEU A 769 14.93 -6.08 0.27
C LEU A 769 14.59 -5.38 1.60
N TYR A 770 13.64 -5.92 2.37
CA TYR A 770 13.23 -5.32 3.64
C TYR A 770 13.98 -5.97 4.80
N ASP A 771 14.71 -5.16 5.56
CA ASP A 771 15.43 -5.55 6.77
C ASP A 771 14.72 -5.06 8.04
N THR A 772 15.06 -5.69 9.17
CA THR A 772 14.69 -5.19 10.49
C THR A 772 15.87 -4.48 11.11
N LYS A 773 15.74 -3.19 11.40
CA LYS A 773 16.80 -2.37 12.01
C LYS A 773 16.48 -2.02 13.47
N LEU A 774 17.53 -1.71 14.22
CA LEU A 774 17.48 -1.09 15.54
C LEU A 774 18.44 0.11 15.56
N ALA A 775 17.94 1.29 15.95
CA ALA A 775 18.74 2.49 16.09
C ALA A 775 18.52 3.17 17.44
N GLY A 776 19.51 3.98 17.85
CA GLY A 776 19.30 5.05 18.82
C GLY A 776 18.78 6.31 18.11
N LEU A 777 18.95 7.49 18.72
CA LEU A 777 18.64 8.78 18.08
C LEU A 777 19.91 9.46 17.53
N GLY A 778 20.77 8.66 16.89
CA GLY A 778 22.01 9.06 16.25
C GLY A 778 22.11 8.47 14.84
N PRO A 779 23.17 8.77 14.08
CA PRO A 779 23.22 8.56 12.62
C PRO A 779 23.50 7.11 12.20
N ARG A 780 23.32 6.13 13.08
CA ARG A 780 23.69 4.73 12.82
C ARG A 780 22.58 3.80 13.27
N SER A 781 22.25 2.84 12.40
CA SER A 781 21.39 1.72 12.71
C SER A 781 22.20 0.42 12.78
N ALA A 782 21.59 -0.62 13.37
CA ALA A 782 22.11 -1.97 13.37
C ALA A 782 21.05 -2.93 12.84
N GLN A 783 21.46 -3.88 12.01
CA GLN A 783 20.58 -4.96 11.55
C GLN A 783 20.24 -5.89 12.72
N ALA A 784 18.95 -6.05 12.97
CA ALA A 784 18.42 -6.87 14.06
C ALA A 784 18.07 -8.29 13.62
N ASP A 785 17.66 -8.49 12.37
CA ASP A 785 17.47 -9.81 11.79
C ASP A 785 18.82 -10.49 11.47
N ASP A 786 18.77 -11.78 11.13
CA ASP A 786 19.94 -12.65 10.91
C ASP A 786 20.23 -12.99 9.45
N HIS A 787 19.62 -12.27 8.50
CA HIS A 787 19.78 -12.57 7.08
C HIS A 787 20.96 -11.84 6.42
N GLY A 788 21.40 -10.70 6.98
CA GLY A 788 22.58 -9.99 6.48
C GLY A 788 22.36 -9.50 5.06
N ALA A 789 23.16 -10.00 4.11
CA ALA A 789 23.06 -9.69 2.68
C ALA A 789 22.07 -10.62 1.92
N GLY A 790 21.21 -11.35 2.63
CA GLY A 790 20.23 -12.25 2.02
C GLY A 790 19.11 -11.50 1.30
N HIS A 791 18.70 -12.00 0.12
CA HIS A 791 17.60 -11.44 -0.66
C HIS A 791 16.23 -11.94 -0.17
N VAL A 792 15.88 -11.56 1.06
CA VAL A 792 14.67 -11.99 1.77
C VAL A 792 14.12 -10.85 2.62
N SER A 793 12.83 -10.87 2.93
CA SER A 793 12.19 -9.77 3.66
C SER A 793 11.88 -10.12 5.12
N THR A 794 12.08 -9.14 5.99
CA THR A 794 11.61 -9.13 7.38
C THR A 794 10.82 -7.86 7.68
N PHE A 795 9.79 -7.98 8.52
CA PHE A 795 8.80 -6.92 8.69
C PHE A 795 8.36 -6.74 10.15
N ALA A 796 7.67 -5.62 10.37
CA ALA A 796 6.84 -5.34 11.53
C ALA A 796 7.54 -5.66 12.88
N PRO A 797 8.70 -5.05 13.16
CA PRO A 797 9.39 -5.31 14.40
C PRO A 797 8.57 -4.94 15.62
N SER A 798 8.99 -5.49 16.76
CA SER A 798 8.60 -5.07 18.09
C SER A 798 9.81 -5.08 19.00
N LEU A 799 9.84 -4.11 19.92
CA LEU A 799 10.97 -3.79 20.77
C LEU A 799 10.57 -3.83 22.24
N ALA A 800 11.37 -4.50 23.06
CA ALA A 800 11.29 -4.40 24.52
C ALA A 800 12.67 -4.08 25.10
N ALA A 801 12.80 -2.94 25.77
CA ALA A 801 14.05 -2.59 26.43
C ALA A 801 14.32 -3.50 27.65
N ALA A 802 15.53 -4.03 27.73
CA ALA A 802 16.00 -4.91 28.80
C ALA A 802 17.09 -4.22 29.65
N GLY A 803 17.52 -4.89 30.73
CA GLY A 803 18.61 -4.39 31.58
C GLY A 803 19.96 -4.32 30.87
N GLY A 804 20.89 -3.53 31.41
CA GLY A 804 22.25 -3.37 30.87
C GLY A 804 22.31 -2.71 29.48
N GLY A 805 21.30 -1.90 29.14
CA GLY A 805 21.19 -1.25 27.83
C GLY A 805 20.81 -2.19 26.68
N SER A 806 20.54 -3.47 26.95
CA SER A 806 20.12 -4.43 25.93
C SER A 806 18.66 -4.24 25.50
N ALA A 807 18.29 -4.82 24.37
CA ALA A 807 16.93 -4.86 23.84
C ALA A 807 16.57 -6.28 23.39
N LEU A 808 15.29 -6.61 23.46
CA LEU A 808 14.72 -7.75 22.74
C LEU A 808 13.99 -7.20 21.52
N VAL A 809 14.34 -7.70 20.34
CA VAL A 809 13.68 -7.35 19.08
C VAL A 809 13.02 -8.61 18.53
N ALA A 810 11.71 -8.56 18.32
CA ALA A 810 10.94 -9.60 17.65
C ALA A 810 10.47 -9.11 16.28
N TRP A 811 10.43 -9.97 15.27
CA TRP A 811 10.02 -9.58 13.91
C TRP A 811 9.31 -10.72 13.18
N GLN A 812 8.61 -10.33 12.11
CA GLN A 812 8.01 -11.23 11.13
C GLN A 812 9.07 -11.59 10.07
N ASP A 813 9.41 -12.88 9.96
CA ASP A 813 10.39 -13.40 9.01
C ASP A 813 9.69 -14.11 7.84
N ALA A 814 9.76 -13.54 6.64
CA ALA A 814 9.10 -14.06 5.45
C ALA A 814 10.01 -14.93 4.55
N ALA A 815 11.26 -15.20 4.97
CA ALA A 815 12.25 -15.90 4.14
C ALA A 815 11.84 -17.31 3.68
N ALA A 816 10.98 -17.99 4.42
CA ALA A 816 10.61 -19.39 4.18
C ALA A 816 9.24 -19.58 3.48
N GLY A 817 8.63 -18.52 2.98
CA GLY A 817 7.26 -18.53 2.47
C GLY A 817 6.26 -18.11 3.55
N PRO A 818 5.55 -19.05 4.23
CA PRO A 818 4.71 -18.66 5.35
C PRO A 818 5.54 -18.00 6.44
N ALA A 819 5.19 -16.76 6.78
CA ALA A 819 5.96 -15.97 7.72
C ALA A 819 6.06 -16.64 9.11
N ARG A 820 7.21 -16.47 9.75
CA ARG A 820 7.55 -16.99 11.09
C ARG A 820 7.77 -15.82 12.04
N ILE A 821 7.70 -16.09 13.34
CA ILE A 821 8.08 -15.09 14.35
C ILE A 821 9.46 -15.43 14.88
N ARG A 822 10.39 -14.48 14.75
CA ARG A 822 11.75 -14.59 15.31
C ARG A 822 11.99 -13.52 16.36
N LEU A 823 12.98 -13.77 17.20
CA LEU A 823 13.43 -12.84 18.24
C LEU A 823 14.93 -12.97 18.45
N ALA A 824 15.60 -11.85 18.67
CA ALA A 824 16.98 -11.78 19.14
C ALA A 824 17.14 -10.79 20.28
N ARG A 825 18.17 -10.99 21.09
CA ARG A 825 18.65 -9.99 22.04
C ARG A 825 19.76 -9.18 21.39
N LEU A 826 19.63 -7.87 21.44
CA LEU A 826 20.62 -6.91 20.95
C LEU A 826 21.27 -6.25 22.16
N ARG A 827 22.61 -6.26 22.22
CA ARG A 827 23.38 -5.68 23.32
C ARG A 827 24.17 -4.47 22.83
N PRO A 828 24.33 -3.42 23.66
CA PRO A 828 25.31 -2.39 23.34
C PRO A 828 26.69 -3.04 23.21
N PRO A 829 27.60 -2.42 22.43
CA PRO A 829 29.00 -2.85 22.39
C PRO A 829 29.57 -2.91 23.81
N ALA A 830 30.44 -3.88 24.07
CA ALA A 830 31.21 -3.90 25.32
C ALA A 830 32.04 -2.61 25.40
N SER A 831 32.00 -1.93 26.54
CA SER A 831 32.93 -0.82 26.78
C SER A 831 34.34 -1.42 26.76
N PRO A 832 35.27 -0.95 25.92
CA PRO A 832 36.67 -1.33 26.07
C PRO A 832 37.09 -0.90 27.48
N ASP A 833 37.71 -1.80 28.23
CA ASP A 833 38.23 -1.48 29.56
C ASP A 833 39.22 -0.31 29.46
N GLY A 834 38.78 0.90 29.83
CA GLY A 834 39.64 2.04 30.17
C GLY A 834 40.66 2.55 29.14
N ALA A 835 40.69 2.06 27.89
CA ALA A 835 41.67 2.50 26.90
C ALA A 835 41.38 3.95 26.44
N ALA A 836 42.33 4.85 26.68
CA ALA A 836 42.27 6.23 26.22
C ALA A 836 42.12 6.26 24.68
N GLY A 837 41.03 6.84 24.19
CA GLY A 837 40.69 6.91 22.76
C GLY A 837 39.60 5.94 22.28
N ALA A 838 39.00 5.12 23.16
CA ALA A 838 37.84 4.30 22.81
C ALA A 838 36.58 5.17 22.57
N PRO A 839 35.73 4.85 21.57
CA PRO A 839 34.46 5.55 21.36
C PRO A 839 33.56 5.43 22.59
N ALA A 840 32.71 6.44 22.84
CA ALA A 840 31.89 6.49 24.04
C ALA A 840 30.98 5.25 24.14
N ALA A 841 30.69 4.79 25.36
CA ALA A 841 29.82 3.64 25.60
C ALA A 841 28.47 3.80 24.88
N GLY A 842 28.26 3.07 23.78
CA GLY A 842 27.06 3.16 22.95
C GLY A 842 27.28 3.57 21.49
N GLU A 843 28.52 3.84 21.05
CA GLU A 843 28.85 4.25 19.68
C GLU A 843 29.40 3.14 18.76
N GLY A 844 29.70 1.96 19.33
CA GLY A 844 30.12 0.75 18.60
C GLY A 844 28.95 -0.14 18.11
N PRO A 845 29.23 -1.14 17.26
CA PRO A 845 28.19 -1.98 16.66
C PRO A 845 27.42 -2.77 17.72
N VAL A 846 26.09 -2.73 17.63
CA VAL A 846 25.20 -3.53 18.47
C VAL A 846 25.49 -5.01 18.25
N VAL A 847 25.73 -5.76 19.32
CA VAL A 847 26.01 -7.19 19.23
C VAL A 847 24.68 -7.95 19.26
N ARG A 848 24.32 -8.56 18.13
CA ARG A 848 23.16 -9.45 18.01
C ARG A 848 23.50 -10.82 18.62
N GLY A 849 22.71 -11.25 19.60
CA GLY A 849 22.72 -12.61 20.12
C GLY A 849 22.17 -13.61 19.11
N ARG A 850 22.10 -14.89 19.48
CA ARG A 850 21.52 -15.92 18.61
C ARG A 850 20.03 -15.69 18.44
N THR A 851 19.58 -15.67 17.18
CA THR A 851 18.17 -15.59 16.83
C THR A 851 17.42 -16.86 17.21
N LEU A 852 16.23 -16.70 17.78
CA LEU A 852 15.34 -17.77 18.22
C LEU A 852 14.01 -17.71 17.46
N ARG A 853 13.49 -18.87 17.06
CA ARG A 853 12.10 -18.98 16.59
C ARG A 853 11.13 -18.96 17.76
N VAL A 854 10.17 -18.06 17.71
CA VAL A 854 9.17 -17.81 18.75
C VAL A 854 7.90 -18.59 18.52
N ASP A 855 7.43 -18.77 17.28
CA ASP A 855 6.23 -19.55 16.99
C ASP A 855 6.51 -21.07 17.03
N ASP A 856 5.48 -21.89 17.26
CA ASP A 856 5.54 -23.35 17.32
C ASP A 856 4.70 -24.06 16.24
N ALA A 857 4.30 -23.33 15.19
CA ALA A 857 3.58 -23.91 14.08
C ALA A 857 4.48 -24.78 13.19
N GLY A 858 3.87 -25.75 12.50
CA GLY A 858 4.57 -26.59 11.52
C GLY A 858 5.04 -25.83 10.27
N ARG A 859 5.70 -26.54 9.35
CA ARG A 859 6.12 -25.99 8.04
C ARG A 859 4.94 -25.74 7.07
N ALA A 860 3.79 -26.38 7.31
CA ALA A 860 2.62 -26.28 6.45
C ALA A 860 1.52 -25.44 7.12
N GLY A 861 1.08 -24.37 6.44
CA GLY A 861 -0.13 -23.59 6.77
C GLY A 861 0.10 -22.27 7.52
N ALA A 862 -0.78 -21.30 7.19
CA ALA A 862 -1.07 -20.04 7.89
C ALA A 862 0.08 -19.04 8.08
N GLY A 863 -0.12 -17.77 7.73
CA GLY A 863 0.82 -16.70 8.03
C GLY A 863 0.90 -16.41 9.54
N ARG A 864 2.06 -15.93 10.00
CA ARG A 864 2.19 -15.24 11.30
C ARG A 864 2.61 -13.82 11.05
N ALA A 865 2.02 -12.89 11.81
CA ALA A 865 2.28 -11.48 11.59
C ALA A 865 2.34 -10.67 12.88
N ARG A 866 2.93 -9.48 12.76
CA ARG A 866 2.85 -8.38 13.75
C ARG A 866 3.15 -8.82 15.19
N PRO A 867 4.34 -9.39 15.46
CA PRO A 867 4.69 -9.75 16.82
C PRO A 867 4.72 -8.52 17.72
N ARG A 868 4.48 -8.74 19.01
CA ARG A 868 4.70 -7.79 20.11
C ARG A 868 5.46 -8.48 21.21
N VAL A 869 6.55 -7.87 21.68
CA VAL A 869 7.36 -8.38 22.79
C VAL A 869 7.32 -7.41 23.97
N VAL A 870 7.20 -7.95 25.18
CA VAL A 870 7.31 -7.22 26.44
C VAL A 870 8.09 -8.03 27.48
N ILE A 871 8.57 -7.37 28.53
CA ILE A 871 9.25 -8.01 29.67
C ILE A 871 8.36 -7.89 30.91
N ALA A 872 7.87 -9.03 31.39
CA ALA A 872 7.04 -9.18 32.58
C ALA A 872 7.82 -9.91 33.68
N GLY A 873 8.37 -9.14 34.63
CA GLY A 873 9.29 -9.64 35.64
C GLY A 873 10.52 -10.30 35.00
N PRO A 874 10.86 -11.56 35.31
CA PRO A 874 11.98 -12.27 34.70
C PRO A 874 11.66 -12.90 33.33
N ARG A 875 10.43 -12.74 32.80
CA ARG A 875 9.98 -13.40 31.56
C ARG A 875 9.84 -12.41 30.42
N ALA A 876 10.26 -12.82 29.23
CA ALA A 876 9.84 -12.19 27.98
C ALA A 876 8.55 -12.88 27.51
N VAL A 877 7.54 -12.08 27.17
CA VAL A 877 6.28 -12.54 26.58
C VAL A 877 6.22 -11.99 25.17
N VAL A 878 6.01 -12.88 24.20
CA VAL A 878 5.81 -12.51 22.81
C VAL A 878 4.43 -12.97 22.39
N ALA A 879 3.67 -12.09 21.75
CA ALA A 879 2.37 -12.40 21.19
C ALA A 879 2.28 -11.94 19.72
N TRP A 880 1.49 -12.63 18.90
CA TRP A 880 1.43 -12.42 17.44
C TRP A 880 0.09 -12.87 16.88
N GLU A 881 -0.21 -12.42 15.66
CA GLU A 881 -1.36 -12.87 14.87
C GLU A 881 -1.01 -14.17 14.13
N ASP A 882 -1.84 -15.21 14.23
CA ASP A 882 -1.60 -16.54 13.66
C ASP A 882 -2.86 -17.11 13.01
N GLU A 883 -2.78 -17.47 11.73
CA GLU A 883 -3.92 -18.00 10.97
C GLU A 883 -4.12 -19.53 11.13
N ARG A 884 -3.36 -20.20 12.03
CA ARG A 884 -3.36 -21.67 12.13
C ARG A 884 -4.71 -22.31 12.49
N ASP A 885 -5.63 -21.56 13.07
CA ASP A 885 -6.95 -22.04 13.48
C ASP A 885 -8.05 -21.74 12.46
N GLY A 886 -7.69 -21.21 11.30
CA GLY A 886 -8.61 -20.71 10.28
C GLY A 886 -8.67 -19.18 10.32
N PRO A 887 -9.59 -18.55 11.07
CA PRO A 887 -9.53 -17.11 11.32
C PRO A 887 -8.26 -16.76 12.11
N SER A 888 -7.62 -15.62 11.79
CA SER A 888 -6.46 -15.14 12.56
C SER A 888 -6.80 -15.06 14.05
N GLN A 889 -5.94 -15.63 14.90
CA GLN A 889 -6.03 -15.55 16.36
C GLN A 889 -4.77 -14.93 16.93
N VAL A 890 -4.88 -14.26 18.07
CA VAL A 890 -3.71 -13.79 18.82
C VAL A 890 -3.18 -14.91 19.71
N TYR A 891 -1.96 -15.34 19.43
CA TYR A 891 -1.22 -16.31 20.21
C TYR A 891 -0.17 -15.62 21.09
N ALA A 892 0.18 -16.24 22.22
CA ALA A 892 1.27 -15.81 23.08
C ALA A 892 2.14 -16.99 23.52
N ALA A 893 3.45 -16.73 23.63
CA ALA A 893 4.42 -17.64 24.23
C ALA A 893 5.39 -16.85 25.12
N GLY A 894 5.90 -17.49 26.16
CA GLY A 894 6.83 -16.86 27.10
C GLY A 894 8.10 -17.68 27.32
N VAL A 895 9.18 -16.99 27.65
CA VAL A 895 10.48 -17.57 28.01
C VAL A 895 11.08 -16.78 29.17
N VAL A 896 11.93 -17.41 29.99
CA VAL A 896 12.74 -16.64 30.96
C VAL A 896 13.73 -15.77 30.17
N ALA A 897 13.68 -14.46 30.36
CA ALA A 897 14.40 -13.50 29.52
C ALA A 897 15.92 -13.75 29.48
N ARG A 898 16.51 -14.20 30.59
CA ARG A 898 17.95 -14.55 30.67
C ARG A 898 18.36 -15.77 29.83
N ARG A 899 17.40 -16.58 29.38
CA ARG A 899 17.64 -17.72 28.47
C ARG A 899 17.66 -17.31 26.99
N ILE A 900 17.36 -16.04 26.70
CA ILE A 900 17.54 -15.47 25.37
C ILE A 900 19.00 -15.03 25.28
N PRO A 901 19.82 -15.73 24.47
CA PRO A 901 21.25 -15.56 24.41
C PRO A 901 21.68 -14.22 23.83
#